data_AF-A0A1S7LL20-F1
#
_entry.id   AF-A0A1S7LL20-F1
#
_cell.length_a   1.000
_cell.length_b   1.000
_cell.length_c   1.000
_cell.angle_alpha   90.00
_cell.angle_beta   90.00
_cell.angle_gamma   90.00
#
_symmetry.space_group_name_H-M   'P 1'
#
loop_
_entity.id
_entity.type
_entity.pdbx_description
1 polymer ?
#
loop_
_entity_poly.entity_id
_entity_poly.type
_entity_poly.pdbx_seq_one_letter_code
_entity_poly.pdbx_strand_id
1 'polypeptide(L)'
;MMRGLLYKALIALFLLLPFSAEALMTEMVHQRAPSGKGDAFSFELADETKVPSWELLGPKKLRLRVPNLLALPHTSIKYHRTRYVSGMVVEEIPGSPGLHVTFDLKVPLLTFRHQVTPAKRRKPARYTLLIEPTPMPNPQDATRLRGARILPGSEGTLVVLDHTGSGAIKNHYVDHDAHTVRLQWQGAMLGNFWQPPAPAGLVNGLYTYAFSNNLLEMEIAFHPRTGNVTLHKDPKSGTVIVELRTHNMQDDKRKEDIARILSNRRQAVEQGFPLPLNRIVPILLPSEEMVALADKEIGEAYFLDNAQAAEKDHQFGKARGYIDSLLDTFPQTPNRELLLFHKIDIANKMGWKPGWLMEELTGVLARYPNHFRYPKYRLLELKLLNDAQQFERAMAIMNDPNLPHNDPRVVLEQSRANIGMGRESEAKERLRALLQMDGADIKVRANAYYELINLEAARNNLDGASAMLNALPRLEMQALHNDPNRLLNLAGIYYKNNLFDKALDLYVTLIDNYPDTSAVTPWAMLRGAQSYRFMGNSEEAKRLFNRLIFMYPQSSASLWGRIFLVETDTERELEERLKELDTLIAKHPLGDAIYEAFLSKSMLQGDSGNHAESLKTINHLLTMINEGLIKRRANLLRQRYLEAGMEKALVTLRPEYALSLSEIHGDDWRRYPTYVKARAQLSEALMRMGLYRDALPLLSINKDTASKRLYALGDQLASGKVQAVPELPSLRKQTTPREARVRLAEAQRRQARRDWINILALLEHLPTEGFNDTEQTQRLRLLAQAESERGRFPQAVNNLETLLFGRPIGDGRDHYWYANVLRAWKGDAKAMPEFRTVAEKAEDKEVQTLALMRMGDIYQTQRNINDAKAAYQKAAELGRGTPWSELAQESVKQLELVQEMAP
;
A
#
# COMPACT_ATOMS: atom_id res chain seq x y z
N MET A 1 -6.18 -4.76 -54.30
CA MET A 1 -5.06 -5.58 -53.77
C MET A 1 -4.99 -5.64 -52.25
N MET A 2 -5.11 -4.53 -51.49
CA MET A 2 -5.01 -4.54 -50.02
C MET A 2 -6.01 -5.45 -49.27
N ARG A 3 -7.29 -5.53 -49.69
CA ARG A 3 -8.27 -6.46 -49.05
C ARG A 3 -7.89 -7.94 -49.20
N GLY A 4 -7.25 -8.30 -50.31
CA GLY A 4 -6.77 -9.67 -50.55
C GLY A 4 -5.53 -10.02 -49.72
N LEU A 5 -4.66 -9.03 -49.45
CA LEU A 5 -3.49 -9.21 -48.58
C LEU A 5 -3.89 -9.29 -47.11
N LEU A 6 -4.85 -8.47 -46.67
CA LEU A 6 -5.35 -8.50 -45.29
C LEU A 6 -6.04 -9.83 -44.97
N TYR A 7 -6.84 -10.35 -45.91
CA TYR A 7 -7.52 -11.65 -45.76
C TYR A 7 -6.52 -12.82 -45.73
N LYS A 8 -5.49 -12.79 -46.58
CA LYS A 8 -4.41 -13.79 -46.56
C LYS A 8 -3.52 -13.70 -45.32
N ALA A 9 -3.27 -12.50 -44.79
CA ALA A 9 -2.52 -12.30 -43.55
C ALA A 9 -3.32 -12.79 -42.32
N LEU A 10 -4.63 -12.57 -42.28
CA LEU A 10 -5.51 -13.10 -41.23
C LEU A 10 -5.56 -14.64 -41.26
N ILE A 11 -5.62 -15.25 -42.45
CA ILE A 11 -5.56 -16.71 -42.60
C ILE A 11 -4.19 -17.25 -42.19
N ALA A 12 -3.09 -16.59 -42.56
CA ALA A 12 -1.74 -16.99 -42.16
C ALA A 12 -1.49 -16.86 -40.64
N LEU A 13 -2.07 -15.84 -40.00
CA LEU A 13 -2.02 -15.67 -38.54
C LEU A 13 -2.83 -16.76 -37.82
N PHE A 14 -3.96 -17.19 -38.39
CA PHE A 14 -4.77 -18.30 -37.88
C PHE A 14 -4.10 -19.67 -38.03
N LEU A 15 -3.24 -19.86 -39.05
CA LEU A 15 -2.51 -21.11 -39.28
C LEU A 15 -1.33 -21.33 -38.31
N LEU A 16 -0.90 -20.31 -37.57
CA LEU A 16 0.20 -20.38 -36.59
C LEU A 16 -0.27 -20.66 -35.15
N LEU A 17 -1.58 -20.64 -34.90
CA LEU A 17 -2.15 -21.01 -33.60
C LEU A 17 -2.32 -22.53 -33.52
N PRO A 18 -1.92 -23.21 -32.43
CA PRO A 18 -1.97 -24.67 -32.28
C PRO A 18 -3.40 -25.25 -32.15
N PHE A 19 -4.43 -24.45 -32.44
CA PHE A 19 -5.82 -24.88 -32.43
C PHE A 19 -6.25 -25.23 -33.86
N SER A 20 -6.95 -26.34 -34.04
CA SER A 20 -7.62 -26.64 -35.31
C SER A 20 -8.60 -25.51 -35.62
N ALA A 21 -8.23 -24.59 -36.53
CA ALA A 21 -9.02 -23.42 -36.90
C ALA A 21 -10.46 -23.78 -37.33
N GLU A 22 -10.66 -25.03 -37.79
CA GLU A 22 -11.96 -25.60 -38.14
C GLU A 22 -12.97 -25.65 -36.97
N ALA A 23 -12.52 -25.73 -35.71
CA ALA A 23 -13.43 -25.82 -34.57
C ALA A 23 -13.85 -24.44 -33.99
N LEU A 24 -13.17 -23.36 -34.39
CA LEU A 24 -13.51 -21.99 -33.97
C LEU A 24 -14.64 -21.36 -34.81
N MET A 25 -14.92 -21.96 -35.99
CA MET A 25 -16.01 -21.60 -36.89
C MET A 25 -16.75 -22.87 -37.32
N THR A 26 -17.89 -23.16 -36.70
CA THR A 26 -18.72 -24.33 -37.05
C THR A 26 -20.00 -23.89 -37.77
N GLU A 27 -20.52 -24.76 -38.63
CA GLU A 27 -21.90 -24.66 -39.14
C GLU A 27 -22.87 -25.28 -38.13
N MET A 28 -24.01 -24.63 -37.91
CA MET A 28 -25.13 -25.20 -37.18
C MET A 28 -26.07 -25.91 -38.15
N VAL A 29 -26.16 -27.23 -38.01
CA VAL A 29 -26.97 -28.10 -38.88
C VAL A 29 -28.30 -28.39 -38.20
N HIS A 30 -29.41 -28.16 -38.92
CA HIS A 30 -30.76 -28.56 -38.51
C HIS A 30 -31.15 -29.91 -39.15
N GLN A 31 -31.72 -30.81 -38.34
CA GLN A 31 -32.32 -32.07 -38.78
C GLN A 31 -33.62 -32.35 -38.01
N ARG A 32 -34.42 -33.33 -38.45
CA ARG A 32 -35.52 -33.85 -37.63
C ARG A 32 -34.94 -34.59 -36.42
N ALA A 33 -35.54 -34.39 -35.25
CA ALA A 33 -35.15 -35.15 -34.07
C ALA A 33 -35.32 -36.66 -34.32
N PRO A 34 -34.46 -37.53 -33.75
CA PRO A 34 -34.55 -38.98 -33.95
C PRO A 34 -35.92 -39.58 -33.60
N SER A 35 -36.67 -38.93 -32.70
CA SER A 35 -38.04 -39.31 -32.34
C SER A 35 -39.08 -39.10 -33.45
N GLY A 36 -38.72 -38.38 -34.53
CA GLY A 36 -39.64 -37.89 -35.55
C GLY A 36 -40.60 -36.80 -35.07
N LYS A 37 -40.55 -36.44 -33.78
CA LYS A 37 -41.49 -35.49 -33.15
C LYS A 37 -40.92 -34.08 -32.97
N GLY A 38 -39.61 -33.87 -33.11
CA GLY A 38 -38.98 -32.55 -32.91
C GLY A 38 -37.94 -32.11 -33.92
N ASP A 39 -37.16 -31.11 -33.53
CA ASP A 39 -36.03 -30.56 -34.27
C ASP A 39 -34.71 -30.85 -33.53
N ALA A 40 -33.64 -31.07 -34.28
CA ALA A 40 -32.28 -31.28 -33.78
C ALA A 40 -31.35 -30.22 -34.39
N PHE A 41 -30.61 -29.50 -33.54
CA PHE A 41 -29.61 -28.51 -33.94
C PHE A 41 -28.25 -28.99 -33.47
N SER A 42 -27.32 -29.20 -34.40
CA SER A 42 -26.00 -29.73 -34.05
C SER A 42 -24.87 -28.90 -34.61
N PHE A 43 -23.77 -28.81 -33.88
CA PHE A 43 -22.56 -28.10 -34.27
C PHE A 43 -21.34 -28.69 -33.56
N GLU A 44 -20.15 -28.39 -34.07
CA GLU A 44 -18.88 -28.94 -33.58
C GLU A 44 -18.34 -28.06 -32.44
N LEU A 45 -17.78 -28.70 -31.41
CA LEU A 45 -17.19 -28.04 -30.24
C LEU A 45 -15.68 -27.97 -30.39
N ALA A 46 -15.11 -26.81 -30.07
CA ALA A 46 -13.66 -26.63 -29.97
C ALA A 46 -13.04 -27.40 -28.80
N ASP A 47 -13.82 -27.63 -27.73
CA ASP A 47 -13.36 -28.26 -26.50
C ASP A 47 -14.52 -29.09 -25.92
N GLU A 48 -14.32 -30.40 -25.81
CA GLU A 48 -15.34 -31.34 -25.30
C GLU A 48 -15.61 -31.16 -23.79
N THR A 49 -14.69 -30.52 -23.06
CA THR A 49 -14.86 -30.25 -21.62
C THR A 49 -15.82 -29.09 -21.35
N LYS A 50 -16.06 -28.23 -22.34
CA LYS A 50 -16.90 -27.03 -22.19
C LYS A 50 -18.26 -27.20 -22.87
N VAL A 51 -19.12 -27.98 -22.22
CA VAL A 51 -20.46 -28.26 -22.71
C VAL A 51 -21.31 -26.98 -22.77
N PRO A 52 -21.93 -26.65 -23.91
CA PRO A 52 -22.88 -25.55 -24.01
C PRO A 52 -24.03 -25.70 -23.02
N SER A 53 -24.36 -24.59 -22.36
CA SER A 53 -25.50 -24.50 -21.44
C SER A 53 -26.62 -23.70 -22.10
N TRP A 54 -27.86 -23.92 -21.68
CA TRP A 54 -29.00 -23.19 -22.22
C TRP A 54 -29.90 -22.68 -21.10
N GLU A 55 -30.56 -21.56 -21.37
CA GLU A 55 -31.53 -20.92 -20.50
C GLU A 55 -32.74 -20.49 -21.33
N LEU A 56 -33.92 -20.50 -20.72
CA LEU A 56 -35.12 -20.01 -21.38
C LEU A 56 -35.33 -18.55 -20.97
N LEU A 57 -35.23 -17.62 -21.93
CA LEU A 57 -35.40 -16.18 -21.68
C LEU A 57 -36.87 -15.78 -21.55
N GLY A 58 -37.77 -16.58 -22.13
CA GLY A 58 -39.21 -16.37 -22.08
C GLY A 58 -39.95 -17.58 -22.67
N PRO A 59 -41.28 -17.60 -22.65
CA PRO A 59 -42.07 -18.77 -23.07
C PRO A 59 -41.67 -19.31 -24.44
N LYS A 60 -41.27 -18.42 -25.35
CA LYS A 60 -40.90 -18.68 -26.74
C LYS A 60 -39.45 -18.27 -27.09
N LYS A 61 -38.56 -18.06 -26.12
CA LYS A 61 -37.16 -17.69 -26.40
C LYS A 61 -36.20 -18.58 -25.63
N LEU A 62 -35.35 -19.33 -26.33
CA LEU A 62 -34.33 -20.20 -25.77
C LEU A 62 -32.95 -19.65 -26.10
N ARG A 63 -32.12 -19.33 -25.11
CA ARG A 63 -30.73 -18.93 -25.31
C ARG A 63 -29.81 -20.09 -24.99
N LEU A 64 -28.94 -20.44 -25.93
CA LEU A 64 -27.85 -21.39 -25.79
C LEU A 64 -26.54 -20.60 -25.66
N ARG A 65 -25.88 -20.72 -24.52
CA ARG A 65 -24.54 -20.17 -24.26
C ARG A 65 -23.49 -21.18 -24.70
N VAL A 66 -22.72 -20.83 -25.72
CA VAL A 66 -21.66 -21.66 -26.30
C VAL A 66 -20.30 -21.03 -25.96
N PRO A 67 -19.61 -21.51 -24.91
CA PRO A 67 -18.31 -20.97 -24.53
C PRO A 67 -17.27 -21.27 -25.61
N ASN A 68 -16.26 -20.39 -25.76
CA ASN A 68 -15.11 -20.56 -26.65
C ASN A 68 -15.41 -20.70 -28.16
N LEU A 69 -16.65 -20.52 -28.60
CA LEU A 69 -16.97 -20.44 -30.02
C LEU A 69 -16.84 -18.98 -30.49
N LEU A 70 -16.09 -18.73 -31.58
CA LEU A 70 -15.85 -17.35 -32.05
C LEU A 70 -16.90 -16.89 -33.07
N ALA A 71 -17.36 -17.80 -33.93
CA ALA A 71 -18.38 -17.47 -34.91
C ALA A 71 -19.23 -18.69 -35.30
N LEU A 72 -20.46 -18.40 -35.76
CA LEU A 72 -21.35 -19.32 -36.46
C LEU A 72 -21.64 -18.75 -37.87
N PRO A 73 -20.62 -18.65 -38.75
CA PRO A 73 -20.68 -17.82 -39.96
C PRO A 73 -21.61 -18.38 -41.05
N HIS A 74 -21.90 -19.68 -41.02
CA HIS A 74 -22.73 -20.36 -42.01
C HIS A 74 -23.80 -21.19 -41.32
N THR A 75 -24.97 -20.59 -41.07
CA THR A 75 -26.13 -21.33 -40.53
C THR A 75 -27.20 -21.44 -41.61
N SER A 76 -27.25 -22.59 -42.28
CA SER A 76 -28.22 -22.86 -43.36
C SER A 76 -29.58 -23.34 -42.82
N ILE A 77 -30.07 -22.74 -41.74
CA ILE A 77 -31.32 -23.15 -41.09
C ILE A 77 -32.52 -22.62 -41.90
N LYS A 78 -33.25 -23.54 -42.52
CA LYS A 78 -34.53 -23.22 -43.20
C LYS A 78 -35.68 -23.23 -42.18
N TYR A 79 -35.98 -22.10 -41.56
CA TYR A 79 -37.02 -21.98 -40.49
C TYR A 79 -38.44 -22.40 -40.88
N HIS A 80 -38.77 -22.51 -42.18
CA HIS A 80 -40.03 -23.10 -42.60
C HIS A 80 -40.04 -24.64 -42.47
N ARG A 81 -38.87 -25.29 -42.42
CA ARG A 81 -38.72 -26.76 -42.25
C ARG A 81 -38.64 -27.19 -40.79
N THR A 82 -38.23 -26.30 -39.89
CA THR A 82 -38.26 -26.53 -38.44
C THR A 82 -39.72 -26.64 -37.98
N ARG A 83 -40.00 -27.53 -37.04
CA ARG A 83 -41.33 -27.62 -36.40
C ARG A 83 -41.52 -26.56 -35.32
N TYR A 84 -40.45 -26.19 -34.63
CA TYR A 84 -40.55 -25.45 -33.38
C TYR A 84 -39.70 -24.19 -33.31
N VAL A 85 -38.83 -23.91 -34.28
CA VAL A 85 -37.98 -22.70 -34.27
C VAL A 85 -38.40 -21.76 -35.39
N SER A 86 -38.81 -20.53 -35.08
CA SER A 86 -39.17 -19.49 -36.06
C SER A 86 -38.01 -18.59 -36.46
N GLY A 87 -36.97 -18.47 -35.63
CA GLY A 87 -35.84 -17.59 -35.86
C GLY A 87 -34.66 -17.92 -34.95
N MET A 88 -33.50 -17.33 -35.23
CA MET A 88 -32.30 -17.46 -34.42
C MET A 88 -31.48 -16.17 -34.48
N VAL A 89 -30.98 -15.70 -33.34
CA VAL A 89 -30.07 -14.56 -33.18
C VAL A 89 -28.78 -15.03 -32.54
N VAL A 90 -27.63 -14.58 -33.04
CA VAL A 90 -26.31 -14.92 -32.50
C VAL A 90 -25.63 -13.65 -32.02
N GLU A 91 -25.20 -13.64 -30.76
CA GLU A 91 -24.54 -12.51 -30.09
C GLU A 91 -23.24 -12.98 -29.44
N GLU A 92 -22.25 -12.10 -29.30
CA GLU A 92 -21.04 -12.41 -28.52
C GLU A 92 -21.34 -12.42 -27.01
N ILE A 93 -20.64 -13.25 -26.24
CA ILE A 93 -20.75 -13.20 -24.77
C ILE A 93 -19.96 -12.00 -24.25
N PRO A 94 -20.58 -11.02 -23.57
CA PRO A 94 -19.86 -9.85 -23.08
C PRO A 94 -18.72 -10.24 -22.13
N GLY A 95 -17.50 -9.86 -22.48
CA GLY A 95 -16.31 -10.04 -21.64
C GLY A 95 -15.79 -11.49 -21.54
N SER A 96 -16.24 -12.42 -22.38
CA SER A 96 -15.66 -13.77 -22.46
C SER A 96 -15.75 -14.34 -23.88
N PRO A 97 -14.75 -15.12 -24.36
CA PRO A 97 -14.83 -15.75 -25.67
C PRO A 97 -16.00 -16.75 -25.73
N GLY A 98 -16.90 -16.59 -26.68
CA GLY A 98 -18.07 -17.45 -26.87
C GLY A 98 -19.25 -16.72 -27.54
N LEU A 99 -20.32 -17.47 -27.79
CA LEU A 99 -21.55 -16.95 -28.40
C LEU A 99 -22.79 -17.25 -27.54
N HIS A 100 -23.75 -16.34 -27.54
CA HIS A 100 -25.14 -16.58 -27.20
C HIS A 100 -25.94 -16.84 -28.49
N VAL A 101 -26.55 -18.01 -28.59
CA VAL A 101 -27.47 -18.36 -29.68
C VAL A 101 -28.90 -18.37 -29.13
N THR A 102 -29.70 -17.38 -29.51
CA THR A 102 -31.09 -17.26 -29.06
C THR A 102 -32.03 -17.77 -30.15
N PHE A 103 -32.74 -18.86 -29.89
CA PHE A 103 -33.79 -19.42 -30.74
C PHE A 103 -35.15 -18.80 -30.38
N ASP A 104 -35.87 -18.29 -31.37
CA ASP A 104 -37.29 -17.97 -31.27
C ASP A 104 -38.11 -19.23 -31.53
N LEU A 105 -39.01 -19.57 -30.62
CA LEU A 105 -39.80 -20.80 -30.64
C LEU A 105 -41.22 -20.51 -31.14
N LYS A 106 -41.74 -21.38 -32.02
CA LYS A 106 -43.11 -21.29 -32.55
C LYS A 106 -44.15 -21.50 -31.46
N VAL A 107 -43.87 -22.40 -30.51
CA VAL A 107 -44.75 -22.74 -29.38
C VAL A 107 -43.95 -22.78 -28.07
N PRO A 108 -44.58 -22.45 -26.94
CA PRO A 108 -43.94 -22.59 -25.64
C PRO A 108 -43.93 -24.06 -25.17
N LEU A 109 -43.34 -24.30 -23.98
CA LEU A 109 -43.42 -25.57 -23.23
C LEU A 109 -42.76 -26.77 -23.91
N LEU A 110 -41.75 -26.52 -24.72
CA LEU A 110 -40.95 -27.55 -25.36
C LEU A 110 -39.94 -28.16 -24.37
N THR A 111 -39.67 -29.45 -24.52
CA THR A 111 -38.57 -30.12 -23.85
C THR A 111 -37.29 -29.86 -24.64
N PHE A 112 -36.26 -29.37 -23.95
CA PHE A 112 -34.93 -29.23 -24.51
C PHE A 112 -34.04 -30.33 -23.94
N ARG A 113 -33.35 -31.04 -24.82
CA ARG A 113 -32.37 -32.07 -24.45
C ARG A 113 -31.09 -31.77 -25.21
N HIS A 114 -29.97 -32.18 -24.65
CA HIS A 114 -28.70 -32.04 -25.36
C HIS A 114 -27.88 -33.31 -25.23
N GLN A 115 -26.98 -33.49 -26.20
CA GLN A 115 -26.03 -34.58 -26.21
C GLN A 115 -24.70 -34.05 -26.74
N VAL A 116 -23.61 -34.42 -26.09
CA VAL A 116 -22.26 -34.23 -26.62
C VAL A 116 -21.78 -35.60 -27.12
N THR A 117 -21.55 -35.70 -28.42
CA THR A 117 -20.87 -36.85 -29.00
C THR A 117 -19.37 -36.59 -28.87
N PRO A 118 -18.60 -37.41 -28.14
CA PRO A 118 -17.17 -37.17 -27.93
C PRO A 118 -16.40 -37.23 -29.25
N ALA A 119 -15.26 -36.56 -29.30
CA ALA A 119 -14.41 -36.55 -30.48
C ALA A 119 -13.94 -37.97 -30.81
N LYS A 120 -13.93 -38.34 -32.10
CA LYS A 120 -13.39 -39.63 -32.58
C LYS A 120 -12.34 -39.36 -33.62
N ARG A 121 -11.05 -39.65 -33.34
CA ARG A 121 -9.78 -39.62 -34.16
C ARG A 121 -9.65 -38.67 -35.39
N ARG A 122 -10.71 -38.34 -36.13
CA ARG A 122 -10.80 -37.40 -37.26
C ARG A 122 -12.07 -36.53 -37.26
N LYS A 123 -12.92 -36.61 -36.25
CA LYS A 123 -14.14 -35.78 -36.10
C LYS A 123 -14.11 -35.08 -34.74
N PRO A 124 -14.30 -33.75 -34.70
CA PRO A 124 -14.38 -33.01 -33.44
C PRO A 124 -15.62 -33.45 -32.65
N ALA A 125 -15.65 -33.12 -31.37
CA ALA A 125 -16.82 -33.37 -30.54
C ALA A 125 -18.02 -32.61 -31.12
N ARG A 126 -19.21 -33.22 -31.09
CA ARG A 126 -20.43 -32.64 -31.65
C ARG A 126 -21.47 -32.42 -30.57
N TYR A 127 -21.88 -31.18 -30.40
CA TYR A 127 -23.05 -30.83 -29.60
C TYR A 127 -24.32 -31.00 -30.44
N THR A 128 -25.36 -31.56 -29.84
CA THR A 128 -26.70 -31.64 -30.44
C THR A 128 -27.72 -31.18 -29.42
N LEU A 129 -28.48 -30.13 -29.73
CA LEU A 129 -29.66 -29.65 -29.03
C LEU A 129 -30.92 -30.19 -29.70
N LEU A 130 -31.74 -30.90 -28.94
CA LEU A 130 -33.03 -31.41 -29.37
C LEU A 130 -34.14 -30.54 -28.77
N ILE A 131 -35.07 -30.13 -29.63
CA ILE A 131 -36.24 -29.35 -29.29
C ILE A 131 -37.47 -30.18 -29.66
N GLU A 132 -38.16 -30.71 -28.65
CA GLU A 132 -39.26 -31.65 -28.81
C GLU A 132 -40.50 -31.17 -28.02
N PRO A 133 -41.74 -31.57 -28.40
CA PRO A 133 -42.88 -31.33 -27.55
C PRO A 133 -42.72 -32.11 -26.25
N THR A 134 -43.19 -31.56 -25.14
CA THR A 134 -43.18 -32.29 -23.88
C THR A 134 -44.28 -33.38 -23.94
N PRO A 135 -43.95 -34.69 -23.96
CA PRO A 135 -44.94 -35.76 -23.93
C PRO A 135 -45.77 -35.66 -22.65
N MET A 136 -47.08 -35.83 -22.80
CA MET A 136 -48.00 -35.90 -21.66
C MET A 136 -47.72 -37.18 -20.87
N PRO A 137 -47.72 -37.12 -19.52
CA PRO A 137 -47.77 -38.32 -18.72
C PRO A 137 -49.05 -39.08 -19.06
N ASN A 138 -48.92 -40.31 -19.52
CA ASN A 138 -50.04 -41.20 -19.77
C ASN A 138 -49.92 -42.39 -18.80
N PRO A 139 -50.86 -42.55 -17.86
CA PRO A 139 -50.82 -43.65 -16.91
C PRO A 139 -50.79 -45.05 -17.55
N GLN A 140 -51.22 -45.20 -18.80
CA GLN A 140 -51.20 -46.48 -19.51
C GLN A 140 -49.85 -46.78 -20.19
N ASP A 141 -48.99 -45.78 -20.36
CA ASP A 141 -47.70 -45.95 -21.01
C ASP A 141 -46.65 -46.49 -20.02
N ALA A 142 -45.67 -47.22 -20.54
CA ALA A 142 -44.50 -47.63 -19.76
C ALA A 142 -43.77 -46.39 -19.20
N THR A 143 -43.44 -46.42 -17.91
CA THR A 143 -42.74 -45.32 -17.27
C THR A 143 -41.38 -45.12 -17.90
N ARG A 144 -41.14 -43.91 -18.41
CA ARG A 144 -39.83 -43.48 -18.87
C ARG A 144 -39.37 -42.33 -18.03
N LEU A 145 -38.24 -42.48 -17.38
CA LEU A 145 -37.57 -41.39 -16.66
C LEU A 145 -36.93 -40.45 -17.67
N ARG A 146 -37.35 -39.19 -17.68
CA ARG A 146 -37.02 -38.24 -18.76
C ARG A 146 -35.91 -37.27 -18.41
N GLY A 147 -35.79 -36.94 -17.14
CA GLY A 147 -34.78 -36.03 -16.63
C GLY A 147 -34.93 -35.87 -15.13
N ALA A 148 -33.94 -35.21 -14.54
CA ALA A 148 -33.96 -34.83 -13.14
C ALA A 148 -33.37 -33.43 -12.96
N ARG A 149 -33.76 -32.77 -11.88
CA ARG A 149 -33.24 -31.47 -11.48
C ARG A 149 -33.02 -31.45 -9.98
N ILE A 150 -31.93 -30.83 -9.55
CA ILE A 150 -31.62 -30.61 -8.15
C ILE A 150 -31.88 -29.15 -7.85
N LEU A 151 -32.76 -28.87 -6.88
CA LEU A 151 -33.12 -27.54 -6.42
C LEU A 151 -32.63 -27.37 -4.99
N PRO A 152 -31.44 -26.79 -4.81
CA PRO A 152 -30.90 -26.52 -3.50
C PRO A 152 -31.54 -25.24 -2.95
N GLY A 153 -31.89 -25.23 -1.66
CA GLY A 153 -32.46 -24.07 -0.99
C GLY A 153 -32.28 -24.10 0.51
N SER A 154 -32.40 -22.96 1.18
CA SER A 154 -32.04 -22.84 2.61
C SER A 154 -32.64 -23.94 3.49
N GLU A 155 -33.85 -24.43 3.18
CA GLU A 155 -34.58 -25.48 3.92
C GLU A 155 -34.20 -26.92 3.54
N GLY A 156 -33.25 -27.10 2.62
CA GLY A 156 -32.67 -28.35 2.12
C GLY A 156 -32.78 -28.50 0.61
N THR A 157 -32.58 -29.71 0.08
CA THR A 157 -32.47 -29.92 -1.39
C THR A 157 -33.59 -30.80 -1.93
N LEU A 158 -34.21 -30.40 -3.04
CA LEU A 158 -35.21 -31.20 -3.75
C LEU A 158 -34.59 -31.85 -4.98
N VAL A 159 -34.72 -33.17 -5.12
CA VAL A 159 -34.44 -33.89 -6.36
C VAL A 159 -35.76 -34.13 -7.07
N VAL A 160 -36.00 -33.38 -8.14
CA VAL A 160 -37.24 -33.45 -8.92
C VAL A 160 -37.01 -34.32 -10.15
N LEU A 161 -37.74 -35.42 -10.26
CA LEU A 161 -37.66 -36.41 -11.34
C LEU A 161 -38.91 -36.28 -12.22
N ASP A 162 -38.74 -36.32 -13.55
CA ASP A 162 -39.83 -36.26 -14.54
C ASP A 162 -40.03 -37.61 -15.23
N HIS A 163 -41.29 -38.03 -15.41
CA HIS A 163 -41.63 -39.31 -16.02
C HIS A 163 -42.95 -39.26 -16.82
N THR A 164 -43.12 -40.18 -17.78
CA THR A 164 -44.32 -40.23 -18.66
C THR A 164 -45.32 -41.35 -18.39
N GLY A 165 -45.06 -42.26 -17.45
CA GLY A 165 -45.96 -43.42 -17.15
C GLY A 165 -46.41 -43.49 -15.70
N SER A 166 -47.29 -44.44 -15.37
CA SER A 166 -47.84 -44.63 -14.00
C SER A 166 -47.05 -45.58 -13.09
N GLY A 167 -45.97 -46.18 -13.60
CA GLY A 167 -45.21 -47.22 -12.91
C GLY A 167 -45.01 -46.90 -11.43
N ALA A 168 -45.24 -47.88 -10.58
CA ALA A 168 -45.14 -47.69 -9.15
C ALA A 168 -43.67 -47.78 -8.70
N ILE A 169 -43.23 -46.83 -7.88
CA ILE A 169 -42.01 -47.02 -7.09
C ILE A 169 -42.30 -48.11 -6.06
N LYS A 170 -41.80 -49.32 -6.33
CA LYS A 170 -42.06 -50.55 -5.59
C LYS A 170 -41.52 -50.45 -4.17
N ASN A 171 -40.26 -50.07 -4.07
CA ASN A 171 -39.56 -49.86 -2.80
C ASN A 171 -38.76 -48.56 -2.87
N HIS A 172 -38.57 -47.93 -1.70
CA HIS A 172 -37.54 -46.94 -1.50
C HIS A 172 -36.86 -47.23 -0.17
N TYR A 173 -35.53 -47.16 -0.15
CA TYR A 173 -34.73 -47.40 1.03
C TYR A 173 -33.80 -46.20 1.25
N VAL A 174 -33.75 -45.73 2.49
CA VAL A 174 -32.86 -44.65 2.92
C VAL A 174 -31.81 -45.28 3.82
N ASP A 175 -30.57 -45.26 3.36
CA ASP A 175 -29.41 -45.69 4.13
C ASP A 175 -28.70 -44.45 4.67
N HIS A 176 -28.95 -44.13 5.95
CA HIS A 176 -28.33 -42.97 6.58
C HIS A 176 -26.84 -43.20 6.87
N ASP A 177 -26.37 -44.44 7.01
CA ASP A 177 -24.96 -44.75 7.28
C ASP A 177 -24.13 -44.68 6.01
N ALA A 178 -24.67 -45.18 4.90
CA ALA A 178 -24.06 -45.02 3.57
C ALA A 178 -24.35 -43.66 2.93
N HIS A 179 -25.23 -42.86 3.53
CA HIS A 179 -25.74 -41.60 2.99
C HIS A 179 -26.32 -41.73 1.57
N THR A 180 -27.16 -42.74 1.34
CA THR A 180 -27.78 -42.99 0.03
C THR A 180 -29.28 -43.22 0.12
N VAL A 181 -30.03 -42.77 -0.90
CA VAL A 181 -31.43 -43.16 -1.10
C VAL A 181 -31.54 -43.98 -2.37
N ARG A 182 -32.10 -45.18 -2.26
CA ARG A 182 -32.36 -46.07 -3.39
C ARG A 182 -33.85 -46.10 -3.71
N LEU A 183 -34.20 -45.77 -4.95
CA LEU A 183 -35.54 -45.85 -5.50
C LEU A 183 -35.61 -47.03 -6.47
N GLN A 184 -36.45 -48.02 -6.19
CA GLN A 184 -36.67 -49.18 -7.07
C GLN A 184 -38.00 -49.02 -7.81
N TRP A 185 -37.90 -48.82 -9.12
CA TRP A 185 -39.03 -48.47 -9.98
C TRP A 185 -39.35 -49.60 -10.96
N GLN A 186 -40.40 -50.36 -10.65
CA GLN A 186 -40.81 -51.51 -11.46
C GLN A 186 -41.55 -51.05 -12.72
N GLY A 187 -41.19 -51.62 -13.87
CA GLY A 187 -41.75 -51.25 -15.18
C GLY A 187 -41.21 -49.93 -15.74
N ALA A 188 -40.23 -49.30 -15.07
CA ALA A 188 -39.63 -48.07 -15.53
C ALA A 188 -38.36 -48.32 -16.37
N MET A 189 -38.11 -47.43 -17.32
CA MET A 189 -36.90 -47.42 -18.15
C MET A 189 -36.30 -46.01 -18.19
N LEU A 190 -34.99 -45.92 -18.43
CA LEU A 190 -34.36 -44.64 -18.74
C LEU A 190 -34.83 -44.16 -20.12
N GLY A 191 -35.22 -42.89 -20.21
CA GLY A 191 -35.41 -42.26 -21.51
C GLY A 191 -34.08 -42.18 -22.26
N ASN A 192 -34.14 -42.23 -23.59
CA ASN A 192 -32.95 -42.20 -24.48
C ASN A 192 -32.01 -40.99 -24.28
N PHE A 193 -32.46 -39.97 -23.56
CA PHE A 193 -31.74 -38.72 -23.30
C PHE A 193 -31.59 -38.44 -21.81
N TRP A 194 -31.75 -39.45 -20.96
CA TRP A 194 -31.49 -39.32 -19.54
C TRP A 194 -30.02 -38.94 -19.33
N GLN A 195 -29.81 -37.87 -18.56
CA GLN A 195 -28.52 -37.52 -18.00
C GLN A 195 -28.75 -37.18 -16.53
N PRO A 196 -27.95 -37.75 -15.61
CA PRO A 196 -28.02 -37.34 -14.21
C PRO A 196 -27.62 -35.86 -14.11
N PRO A 197 -28.34 -35.04 -13.32
CA PRO A 197 -27.99 -33.65 -13.10
C PRO A 197 -26.69 -33.56 -12.31
N ALA A 198 -25.96 -32.47 -12.50
CA ALA A 198 -24.78 -32.19 -11.69
C ALA A 198 -25.18 -32.12 -10.19
N PRO A 199 -24.38 -32.72 -9.28
CA PRO A 199 -24.59 -32.62 -7.84
C PRO A 199 -24.76 -31.17 -7.38
N ALA A 200 -25.70 -30.93 -6.47
CA ALA A 200 -25.93 -29.61 -5.88
C ALA A 200 -26.61 -29.75 -4.51
N GLY A 201 -26.35 -28.80 -3.64
CA GLY A 201 -26.83 -28.81 -2.26
C GLY A 201 -26.50 -30.09 -1.50
N LEU A 202 -27.49 -30.70 -0.86
CA LEU A 202 -27.36 -31.95 -0.12
C LEU A 202 -27.20 -33.18 -1.02
N VAL A 203 -27.20 -33.07 -2.35
CA VAL A 203 -27.01 -34.20 -3.25
C VAL A 203 -25.54 -34.26 -3.69
N ASN A 204 -24.87 -35.36 -3.35
CA ASN A 204 -23.49 -35.66 -3.74
C ASN A 204 -23.40 -36.38 -5.09
N GLY A 205 -24.43 -37.12 -5.48
CA GLY A 205 -24.46 -37.86 -6.74
C GLY A 205 -25.83 -38.43 -7.06
N LEU A 206 -26.11 -38.62 -8.36
CA LEU A 206 -27.31 -39.30 -8.84
C LEU A 206 -26.91 -40.41 -9.81
N TYR A 207 -27.13 -41.66 -9.43
CA TYR A 207 -26.77 -42.84 -10.20
C TYR A 207 -28.04 -43.61 -10.60
N THR A 208 -28.01 -44.24 -11.77
CA THR A 208 -29.15 -45.02 -12.29
C THR A 208 -28.69 -46.34 -12.87
N TYR A 209 -29.37 -47.42 -12.51
CA TYR A 209 -29.06 -48.80 -12.89
C TYR A 209 -30.31 -49.43 -13.52
N ALA A 210 -30.20 -49.88 -14.77
CA ALA A 210 -31.30 -50.55 -15.47
C ALA A 210 -31.07 -52.07 -15.51
N PHE A 211 -32.06 -52.85 -15.11
CA PHE A 211 -32.00 -54.31 -15.04
C PHE A 211 -32.92 -54.99 -16.07
N SER A 212 -32.62 -56.24 -16.42
CA SER A 212 -33.32 -57.01 -17.46
C SER A 212 -34.78 -57.37 -17.16
N ASN A 213 -35.20 -57.30 -15.89
CA ASN A 213 -36.56 -57.56 -15.42
C ASN A 213 -37.46 -56.30 -15.43
N ASN A 214 -37.17 -55.33 -16.30
CA ASN A 214 -37.83 -54.02 -16.35
C ASN A 214 -37.81 -53.29 -14.99
N LEU A 215 -36.75 -53.47 -14.20
CA LEU A 215 -36.53 -52.72 -12.96
C LEU A 215 -35.51 -51.62 -13.23
N LEU A 216 -35.86 -50.38 -12.88
CA LEU A 216 -34.94 -49.27 -12.83
C LEU A 216 -34.64 -48.94 -11.37
N GLU A 217 -33.37 -49.00 -10.98
CA GLU A 217 -32.92 -48.54 -9.67
C GLU A 217 -32.23 -47.18 -9.81
N MET A 218 -32.53 -46.27 -8.90
CA MET A 218 -31.87 -44.96 -8.82
C MET A 218 -31.29 -44.79 -7.43
N GLU A 219 -30.00 -44.47 -7.36
CA GLU A 219 -29.31 -44.18 -6.11
C GLU A 219 -28.97 -42.68 -6.05
N ILE A 220 -29.44 -42.02 -5.00
CA ILE A 220 -29.17 -40.63 -4.68
C ILE A 220 -28.19 -40.62 -3.53
N ALA A 221 -26.91 -40.39 -3.81
CA ALA A 221 -25.92 -40.15 -2.77
C ALA A 221 -26.12 -38.73 -2.22
N PHE A 222 -26.22 -38.59 -0.91
CA PHE A 222 -26.49 -37.31 -0.25
C PHE A 222 -25.44 -36.96 0.80
N HIS A 223 -25.43 -35.70 1.23
CA HIS A 223 -24.47 -35.19 2.20
C HIS A 223 -24.75 -35.76 3.61
N PRO A 224 -23.73 -36.09 4.43
CA PRO A 224 -23.89 -36.63 5.79
C PRO A 224 -24.76 -35.78 6.75
N ARG A 225 -24.99 -34.51 6.40
CA ARG A 225 -25.83 -33.59 7.19
C ARG A 225 -27.32 -33.81 6.97
N THR A 226 -27.70 -34.59 5.96
CA THR A 226 -29.09 -34.91 5.65
C THR A 226 -29.66 -35.80 6.76
N GLY A 227 -30.62 -35.27 7.50
CA GLY A 227 -31.27 -35.97 8.62
C GLY A 227 -32.61 -36.60 8.26
N ASN A 228 -33.31 -36.05 7.27
CA ASN A 228 -34.57 -36.62 6.84
C ASN A 228 -34.63 -36.67 5.31
N VAL A 229 -35.13 -37.78 4.77
CA VAL A 229 -35.41 -37.94 3.36
C VAL A 229 -36.87 -38.34 3.16
N THR A 230 -37.63 -37.47 2.51
CA THR A 230 -39.06 -37.69 2.25
C THR A 230 -39.30 -37.87 0.75
N LEU A 231 -40.11 -38.85 0.38
CA LEU A 231 -40.48 -39.11 -1.00
C LEU A 231 -41.91 -38.64 -1.27
N HIS A 232 -42.05 -37.65 -2.15
CA HIS A 232 -43.33 -37.09 -2.57
C HIS A 232 -43.66 -37.57 -3.98
N LYS A 233 -44.80 -38.23 -4.14
CA LYS A 233 -45.21 -38.84 -5.42
C LYS A 233 -46.53 -38.23 -5.87
N ASP A 234 -46.58 -37.77 -7.12
CA ASP A 234 -47.84 -37.44 -7.78
C ASP A 234 -47.81 -37.96 -9.22
N PRO A 235 -48.29 -39.19 -9.47
CA PRO A 235 -48.27 -39.82 -10.78
C PRO A 235 -48.98 -39.00 -11.87
N LYS A 236 -50.01 -38.22 -11.51
CA LYS A 236 -50.77 -37.38 -12.46
C LYS A 236 -49.96 -36.17 -12.92
N SER A 237 -49.07 -35.66 -12.07
CA SER A 237 -48.14 -34.59 -12.41
C SER A 237 -46.95 -35.05 -13.26
N GLY A 238 -46.78 -36.38 -13.46
CA GLY A 238 -45.58 -36.96 -14.07
C GLY A 238 -44.30 -36.64 -13.29
N THR A 239 -44.40 -36.39 -11.98
CA THR A 239 -43.29 -35.90 -11.16
C THR A 239 -43.16 -36.68 -9.86
N VAL A 240 -41.91 -36.98 -9.51
CA VAL A 240 -41.50 -37.50 -8.21
C VAL A 240 -40.49 -36.53 -7.60
N ILE A 241 -40.66 -36.19 -6.32
CA ILE A 241 -39.74 -35.30 -5.61
C ILE A 241 -39.15 -36.07 -4.43
N VAL A 242 -37.82 -36.17 -4.40
CA VAL A 242 -37.08 -36.63 -3.21
C VAL A 242 -36.61 -35.39 -2.47
N GLU A 243 -37.13 -35.20 -1.27
CA GLU A 243 -36.82 -34.09 -0.40
C GLU A 243 -35.75 -34.50 0.59
N LEU A 244 -34.59 -33.85 0.53
CA LEU A 244 -33.50 -34.00 1.50
C LEU A 244 -33.52 -32.81 2.47
N ARG A 245 -33.62 -33.06 3.78
CA ARG A 245 -33.59 -32.05 4.85
C ARG A 245 -32.42 -32.30 5.78
N THR A 246 -31.88 -31.23 6.38
CA THR A 246 -30.91 -31.39 7.48
C THR A 246 -31.62 -31.76 8.79
N HIS A 247 -30.87 -32.29 9.76
CA HIS A 247 -31.40 -32.75 11.07
C HIS A 247 -32.15 -31.66 11.87
N ASN A 248 -31.84 -30.39 11.61
CA ASN A 248 -32.32 -29.27 12.41
C ASN A 248 -33.56 -28.57 11.81
N MET A 249 -34.14 -29.10 10.74
CA MET A 249 -35.21 -28.43 9.99
C MET A 249 -36.57 -29.10 10.15
N GLN A 250 -37.47 -28.44 10.89
CA GLN A 250 -38.87 -28.88 11.10
C GLN A 250 -39.92 -28.04 10.36
N ASP A 251 -39.54 -27.06 9.54
CA ASP A 251 -40.50 -26.10 8.95
C ASP A 251 -41.52 -26.75 7.98
N ASP A 252 -42.76 -26.27 8.03
CA ASP A 252 -43.91 -26.68 7.23
C ASP A 252 -43.96 -25.95 5.87
N LYS A 253 -43.34 -24.77 5.74
CA LYS A 253 -43.32 -23.99 4.48
C LYS A 253 -42.84 -24.80 3.27
N ARG A 254 -41.88 -25.70 3.48
CA ARG A 254 -41.38 -26.57 2.42
C ARG A 254 -42.42 -27.54 1.86
N LYS A 255 -43.38 -27.98 2.68
CA LYS A 255 -44.48 -28.83 2.19
C LYS A 255 -45.37 -28.04 1.23
N GLU A 256 -45.59 -26.75 1.48
CA GLU A 256 -46.36 -25.88 0.61
C GLU A 256 -45.66 -25.66 -0.74
N ASP A 257 -44.34 -25.46 -0.75
CA ASP A 257 -43.55 -25.35 -1.97
C ASP A 257 -43.63 -26.63 -2.81
N ILE A 258 -43.44 -27.79 -2.19
CA ILE A 258 -43.56 -29.10 -2.86
C ILE A 258 -44.97 -29.30 -3.40
N ALA A 259 -46.00 -29.01 -2.59
CA ALA A 259 -47.39 -29.09 -3.00
C ALA A 259 -47.70 -28.15 -4.17
N ARG A 260 -47.14 -26.92 -4.17
CA ARG A 260 -47.25 -25.96 -5.27
C ARG A 260 -46.57 -26.46 -6.53
N ILE A 261 -45.36 -27.02 -6.45
CA ILE A 261 -44.67 -27.63 -7.60
C ILE A 261 -45.51 -28.76 -8.20
N LEU A 262 -45.98 -29.70 -7.37
CA LEU A 262 -46.76 -30.83 -7.83
C LEU A 262 -48.12 -30.39 -8.40
N SER A 263 -48.81 -29.47 -7.73
CA SER A 263 -50.10 -28.90 -8.18
C SER A 263 -49.96 -28.18 -9.51
N ASN A 264 -48.97 -27.30 -9.66
CA ASN A 264 -48.73 -26.56 -10.91
C ASN A 264 -48.44 -27.52 -12.07
N ARG A 265 -47.65 -28.57 -11.82
CA ARG A 265 -47.37 -29.59 -12.85
C ARG A 265 -48.60 -30.41 -13.20
N ARG A 266 -49.41 -30.78 -12.22
CA ARG A 266 -50.68 -31.47 -12.44
C ARG A 266 -51.65 -30.63 -13.28
N GLN A 267 -51.89 -29.39 -12.88
CA GLN A 267 -52.76 -28.46 -13.61
C GLN A 267 -52.28 -28.27 -15.05
N ALA A 268 -50.97 -28.11 -15.25
CA ALA A 268 -50.40 -27.96 -16.58
C ALA A 268 -50.59 -29.22 -17.44
N VAL A 269 -50.43 -30.42 -16.86
CA VAL A 269 -50.73 -31.69 -17.54
C VAL A 269 -52.22 -31.78 -17.90
N GLU A 270 -53.12 -31.45 -16.98
CA GLU A 270 -54.58 -31.48 -17.18
C GLU A 270 -55.03 -30.51 -18.29
N GLN A 271 -54.35 -29.37 -18.43
CA GLN A 271 -54.58 -28.41 -19.51
C GLN A 271 -53.94 -28.82 -20.85
N GLY A 272 -53.30 -29.99 -20.95
CA GLY A 272 -52.65 -30.48 -22.17
C GLY A 272 -51.25 -29.88 -22.42
N PHE A 273 -50.64 -29.31 -21.38
CA PHE A 273 -49.43 -28.49 -21.45
C PHE A 273 -48.38 -28.95 -20.41
N PRO A 274 -47.80 -30.16 -20.51
CA PRO A 274 -46.86 -30.63 -19.49
C PRO A 274 -45.66 -29.69 -19.35
N LEU A 275 -45.42 -29.21 -18.12
CA LEU A 275 -44.29 -28.34 -17.78
C LEU A 275 -43.00 -29.17 -17.78
N PRO A 276 -42.01 -28.92 -18.65
CA PRO A 276 -40.71 -29.60 -18.59
C PRO A 276 -39.88 -29.17 -17.36
N LEU A 277 -38.94 -30.00 -16.92
CA LEU A 277 -38.14 -29.80 -15.68
C LEU A 277 -37.31 -28.51 -15.61
N ASN A 278 -36.95 -27.96 -16.76
CA ASN A 278 -36.34 -26.64 -16.85
C ASN A 278 -37.28 -25.51 -16.40
N ARG A 279 -38.59 -25.78 -16.26
CA ARG A 279 -39.66 -24.85 -15.88
C ARG A 279 -40.26 -25.10 -14.49
N ILE A 280 -39.52 -25.72 -13.56
CA ILE A 280 -39.96 -25.83 -12.15
C ILE A 280 -39.97 -24.44 -11.47
N VAL A 281 -39.26 -23.47 -12.04
CA VAL A 281 -39.25 -22.06 -11.65
C VAL A 281 -40.33 -21.37 -12.48
N PRO A 282 -41.11 -20.40 -11.92
CA PRO A 282 -42.02 -19.59 -12.73
C PRO A 282 -41.24 -19.03 -13.93
N ILE A 283 -41.73 -19.25 -15.14
CA ILE A 283 -41.35 -18.40 -16.28
C ILE A 283 -42.18 -17.15 -16.15
N LEU A 284 -41.73 -16.07 -16.78
CA LEU A 284 -42.59 -14.95 -17.09
C LEU A 284 -43.86 -15.42 -17.83
N LEU A 285 -44.91 -15.73 -17.08
CA LEU A 285 -46.22 -16.04 -17.60
C LEU A 285 -46.79 -14.73 -18.10
N PRO A 286 -47.13 -14.60 -19.39
CA PRO A 286 -47.81 -13.39 -19.85
C PRO A 286 -49.11 -13.27 -19.05
N SER A 287 -49.19 -12.24 -18.22
CA SER A 287 -50.45 -11.88 -17.57
C SER A 287 -51.30 -11.13 -18.60
N GLU A 288 -52.54 -11.58 -18.78
CA GLU A 288 -53.55 -10.87 -19.56
C GLU A 288 -54.22 -9.76 -18.72
N GLU A 289 -53.82 -9.61 -17.46
CA GLU A 289 -54.29 -8.53 -16.59
C GLU A 289 -53.79 -7.18 -17.14
N MET A 290 -54.73 -6.32 -17.51
CA MET A 290 -54.48 -4.97 -17.98
C MET A 290 -54.97 -3.98 -16.92
N VAL A 291 -54.16 -2.98 -16.61
CA VAL A 291 -54.52 -1.89 -15.70
C VAL A 291 -54.56 -0.59 -16.51
N ALA A 292 -55.63 0.18 -16.33
CA ALA A 292 -55.74 1.50 -16.95
C ALA A 292 -54.83 2.50 -16.23
N LEU A 293 -53.76 2.95 -16.89
CA LEU A 293 -52.84 3.97 -16.38
C LEU A 293 -52.79 5.14 -17.38
N ALA A 294 -53.30 6.30 -16.99
CA ALA A 294 -53.36 7.51 -17.82
C ALA A 294 -53.95 7.27 -19.22
N ASP A 295 -55.17 6.74 -19.26
CA ASP A 295 -55.98 6.45 -20.46
C ASP A 295 -55.41 5.37 -21.40
N LYS A 296 -54.37 4.64 -20.96
CA LYS A 296 -53.83 3.48 -21.68
C LYS A 296 -53.98 2.23 -20.85
N GLU A 297 -54.46 1.16 -21.48
CA GLU A 297 -54.40 -0.17 -20.90
C GLU A 297 -52.97 -0.69 -21.00
N ILE A 298 -52.33 -0.89 -19.86
CA ILE A 298 -50.96 -1.42 -19.77
C ILE A 298 -50.96 -2.76 -19.03
N GLY A 299 -50.24 -3.73 -19.58
CA GLY A 299 -50.01 -5.03 -18.95
C GLY A 299 -48.56 -5.16 -18.44
N GLU A 300 -48.24 -6.30 -17.83
CA GLU A 300 -46.88 -6.60 -17.35
C GLU A 300 -45.80 -6.46 -18.44
N ALA A 301 -46.13 -6.82 -19.69
CA ALA A 301 -45.21 -6.74 -20.83
C ALA A 301 -44.68 -5.33 -21.08
N TYR A 302 -45.52 -4.31 -20.88
CA TYR A 302 -45.11 -2.91 -21.03
C TYR A 302 -43.95 -2.57 -20.07
N PHE A 303 -44.08 -2.92 -18.79
CA PHE A 303 -43.04 -2.62 -17.81
C PHE A 303 -41.76 -3.39 -18.10
N LEU A 304 -41.86 -4.65 -18.50
CA LEU A 304 -40.69 -5.50 -18.77
C LEU A 304 -39.91 -5.06 -20.01
N ASP A 305 -40.60 -4.75 -21.10
CA ASP A 305 -39.96 -4.29 -22.33
C ASP A 305 -39.22 -2.97 -22.09
N ASN A 306 -39.84 -2.06 -21.34
CA ASN A 306 -39.20 -0.81 -20.94
C ASN A 306 -38.04 -1.02 -19.96
N ALA A 307 -38.15 -1.98 -19.03
CA ALA A 307 -37.05 -2.33 -18.13
C ALA A 307 -35.84 -2.86 -18.91
N GLN A 308 -36.07 -3.76 -19.86
CA GLN A 308 -35.02 -4.34 -20.72
C GLN A 308 -34.40 -3.29 -21.66
N ALA A 309 -35.23 -2.42 -22.25
CA ALA A 309 -34.74 -1.30 -23.07
C ALA A 309 -33.84 -0.38 -22.25
N ALA A 310 -34.28 0.02 -21.06
CA ALA A 310 -33.49 0.85 -20.15
C ALA A 310 -32.21 0.14 -19.70
N GLU A 311 -32.24 -1.17 -19.44
CA GLU A 311 -31.04 -1.94 -19.10
C GLU A 311 -30.03 -1.97 -20.26
N LYS A 312 -30.51 -2.17 -21.49
CA LYS A 312 -29.69 -2.16 -22.72
C LYS A 312 -29.01 -0.80 -22.93
N ASP A 313 -29.69 0.28 -22.57
CA ASP A 313 -29.17 1.65 -22.62
C ASP A 313 -28.31 2.02 -21.39
N HIS A 314 -27.97 1.04 -20.53
CA HIS A 314 -27.26 1.23 -19.27
C HIS A 314 -27.96 2.18 -18.27
N GLN A 315 -29.25 2.43 -18.45
CA GLN A 315 -30.11 3.24 -17.57
C GLN A 315 -30.72 2.37 -16.46
N PHE A 316 -29.87 1.66 -15.73
CA PHE A 316 -30.26 0.66 -14.74
C PHE A 316 -31.22 1.19 -13.65
N GLY A 317 -31.13 2.47 -13.28
CA GLY A 317 -32.05 3.09 -12.32
C GLY A 317 -33.49 3.16 -12.84
N LYS A 318 -33.65 3.45 -14.14
CA LYS A 318 -34.96 3.39 -14.80
C LYS A 318 -35.43 1.95 -14.99
N ALA A 319 -34.52 1.06 -15.39
CA ALA A 319 -34.83 -0.36 -15.54
C ALA A 319 -35.43 -0.94 -14.26
N ARG A 320 -34.80 -0.65 -13.13
CA ARG A 320 -35.32 -1.00 -11.81
C ARG A 320 -36.67 -0.34 -11.51
N GLY A 321 -36.80 0.96 -11.77
CA GLY A 321 -38.05 1.70 -11.56
C GLY A 321 -39.24 1.04 -12.26
N TYR A 322 -39.05 0.55 -13.49
CA TYR A 322 -40.08 -0.22 -14.20
C TYR A 322 -40.43 -1.54 -13.52
N ILE A 323 -39.44 -2.26 -12.98
CA ILE A 323 -39.69 -3.51 -12.23
C ILE A 323 -40.43 -3.24 -10.92
N ASP A 324 -40.05 -2.17 -10.19
CA ASP A 324 -40.74 -1.77 -8.97
C ASP A 324 -42.21 -1.40 -9.29
N SER A 325 -42.47 -0.58 -10.31
CA SER A 325 -43.84 -0.25 -10.75
C SER A 325 -44.65 -1.46 -11.20
N LEU A 326 -44.02 -2.45 -11.85
CA LEU A 326 -44.69 -3.71 -12.20
C LEU A 326 -45.15 -4.45 -10.95
N LEU A 327 -44.26 -4.61 -9.97
CA LEU A 327 -44.53 -5.34 -8.73
C LEU A 327 -45.58 -4.68 -7.85
N ASP A 328 -45.70 -3.35 -7.92
CA ASP A 328 -46.72 -2.56 -7.23
C ASP A 328 -48.07 -2.62 -7.95
N THR A 329 -48.06 -2.54 -9.28
CA THR A 329 -49.29 -2.58 -10.10
C THR A 329 -49.91 -3.97 -10.13
N PHE A 330 -49.08 -5.02 -10.19
CA PHE A 330 -49.50 -6.41 -10.25
C PHE A 330 -48.96 -7.18 -9.02
N PRO A 331 -49.47 -6.91 -7.81
CA PRO A 331 -48.92 -7.49 -6.58
C PRO A 331 -49.04 -9.02 -6.54
N GLN A 332 -50.04 -9.58 -7.21
CA GLN A 332 -50.28 -11.02 -7.30
C GLN A 332 -49.74 -11.64 -8.59
N THR A 333 -48.84 -10.93 -9.29
CA THR A 333 -48.22 -11.47 -10.50
C THR A 333 -47.60 -12.84 -10.23
N PRO A 334 -47.88 -13.85 -11.07
CA PRO A 334 -47.23 -15.16 -10.94
C PRO A 334 -45.72 -15.09 -11.19
N ASN A 335 -45.21 -13.94 -11.69
CA ASN A 335 -43.82 -13.70 -12.05
C ASN A 335 -42.99 -13.07 -10.93
N ARG A 336 -43.58 -12.84 -9.75
CA ARG A 336 -43.00 -12.05 -8.67
C ARG A 336 -41.60 -12.50 -8.27
N GLU A 337 -41.39 -13.81 -8.15
CA GLU A 337 -40.08 -14.41 -7.82
C GLU A 337 -39.00 -14.00 -8.83
N LEU A 338 -39.26 -14.19 -10.14
CA LEU A 338 -38.31 -13.85 -11.19
C LEU A 338 -37.99 -12.36 -11.21
N LEU A 339 -39.01 -11.52 -11.09
CA LEU A 339 -38.88 -10.07 -11.14
C LEU A 339 -38.04 -9.56 -9.97
N LEU A 340 -38.21 -10.12 -8.78
CA LEU A 340 -37.40 -9.78 -7.62
C LEU A 340 -35.93 -10.17 -7.80
N PHE A 341 -35.63 -11.36 -8.34
CA PHE A 341 -34.24 -11.73 -8.65
C PHE A 341 -33.64 -10.90 -9.80
N HIS A 342 -34.45 -10.50 -10.78
CA HIS A 342 -34.02 -9.60 -11.85
C HIS A 342 -33.72 -8.19 -11.31
N LYS A 343 -34.53 -7.70 -10.37
CA LYS A 343 -34.28 -6.46 -9.61
C LYS A 343 -32.93 -6.50 -8.90
N ILE A 344 -32.58 -7.63 -8.26
CA ILE A 344 -31.23 -7.83 -7.66
C ILE A 344 -30.14 -7.78 -8.73
N ASP A 345 -30.32 -8.42 -9.88
CA ASP A 345 -29.33 -8.40 -10.97
C ASP A 345 -29.08 -6.96 -11.48
N ILE A 346 -30.14 -6.18 -11.68
CA ILE A 346 -30.06 -4.76 -12.08
C ILE A 346 -29.33 -3.95 -11.00
N ALA A 347 -29.73 -4.09 -9.74
CA ALA A 347 -29.12 -3.36 -8.63
C ALA A 347 -27.64 -3.69 -8.44
N ASN A 348 -27.24 -4.94 -8.65
CA ASN A 348 -25.84 -5.34 -8.63
C ASN A 348 -25.04 -4.71 -9.77
N LYS A 349 -25.60 -4.65 -11.00
CA LYS A 349 -24.97 -3.97 -12.15
C LYS A 349 -24.81 -2.46 -11.94
N MET A 350 -25.67 -1.84 -11.14
CA MET A 350 -25.58 -0.42 -10.80
C MET A 350 -24.43 -0.07 -9.86
N GLY A 351 -23.81 -1.06 -9.19
CA GLY A 351 -22.85 -0.79 -8.12
C GLY A 351 -23.50 -0.07 -6.93
N TRP A 352 -24.75 -0.39 -6.61
CA TRP A 352 -25.48 0.25 -5.50
C TRP A 352 -24.85 0.00 -4.13
N LYS A 353 -25.23 0.86 -3.16
CA LYS A 353 -24.77 0.75 -1.77
C LYS A 353 -25.00 -0.68 -1.25
N PRO A 354 -23.95 -1.37 -0.74
CA PRO A 354 -24.03 -2.76 -0.33
C PRO A 354 -25.16 -3.06 0.66
N GLY A 355 -25.46 -2.14 1.58
CA GLY A 355 -26.48 -2.35 2.63
C GLY A 355 -27.89 -2.59 2.11
N TRP A 356 -28.37 -1.78 1.16
CA TRP A 356 -29.72 -1.96 0.60
C TRP A 356 -29.81 -3.23 -0.25
N LEU A 357 -28.79 -3.47 -1.10
CA LEU A 357 -28.74 -4.67 -1.94
C LEU A 357 -28.73 -5.93 -1.08
N MET A 358 -28.02 -5.90 0.05
CA MET A 358 -27.99 -6.98 1.03
C MET A 358 -29.38 -7.29 1.58
N GLU A 359 -30.08 -6.27 2.09
CA GLU A 359 -31.40 -6.44 2.72
C GLU A 359 -32.42 -7.06 1.76
N GLU A 360 -32.47 -6.55 0.54
CA GLU A 360 -33.35 -7.09 -0.50
C GLU A 360 -32.93 -8.48 -0.92
N LEU A 361 -31.63 -8.75 -1.06
CA LEU A 361 -31.14 -10.08 -1.41
C LEU A 361 -31.50 -11.11 -0.34
N THR A 362 -31.27 -10.80 0.94
CA THR A 362 -31.64 -11.65 2.07
C THR A 362 -33.15 -11.87 2.12
N GLY A 363 -33.97 -10.82 1.90
CA GLY A 363 -35.43 -10.92 1.85
C GLY A 363 -35.93 -11.80 0.71
N VAL A 364 -35.36 -11.67 -0.48
CA VAL A 364 -35.69 -12.49 -1.65
C VAL A 364 -35.26 -13.94 -1.44
N LEU A 365 -34.07 -14.20 -0.91
CA LEU A 365 -33.59 -15.55 -0.61
C LEU A 365 -34.39 -16.24 0.50
N ALA A 366 -34.86 -15.48 1.50
CA ALA A 366 -35.74 -16.00 2.54
C ALA A 366 -37.14 -16.34 2.02
N ARG A 367 -37.66 -15.55 1.06
CA ARG A 367 -38.99 -15.78 0.46
C ARG A 367 -38.98 -16.89 -0.59
N TYR A 368 -37.88 -17.04 -1.33
CA TYR A 368 -37.74 -18.01 -2.42
C TYR A 368 -36.48 -18.87 -2.24
N PRO A 369 -36.44 -19.69 -1.18
CA PRO A 369 -35.24 -20.44 -0.84
C PRO A 369 -34.87 -21.48 -1.89
N ASN A 370 -35.84 -22.03 -2.63
CA ASN A 370 -35.63 -23.10 -3.62
C ASN A 370 -35.40 -22.59 -5.05
N HIS A 371 -35.13 -21.28 -5.21
CA HIS A 371 -34.89 -20.72 -6.52
C HIS A 371 -33.64 -21.35 -7.17
N PHE A 372 -33.68 -21.67 -8.45
CA PHE A 372 -32.58 -22.38 -9.10
C PHE A 372 -31.25 -21.59 -9.14
N ARG A 373 -31.30 -20.26 -9.01
CA ARG A 373 -30.10 -19.41 -8.91
C ARG A 373 -29.70 -19.15 -7.46
N TYR A 374 -30.33 -19.81 -6.49
CA TYR A 374 -30.04 -19.66 -5.07
C TYR A 374 -28.53 -19.75 -4.78
N PRO A 375 -27.77 -20.75 -5.27
CA PRO A 375 -26.32 -20.81 -5.04
C PRO A 375 -25.56 -19.57 -5.53
N LYS A 376 -25.93 -19.03 -6.70
CA LYS A 376 -25.31 -17.82 -7.28
C LYS A 376 -25.58 -16.60 -6.41
N TYR A 377 -26.82 -16.43 -5.97
CA TYR A 377 -27.23 -15.28 -5.16
C TYR A 377 -26.74 -15.38 -3.73
N ARG A 378 -26.62 -16.59 -3.18
CA ARG A 378 -26.01 -16.83 -1.88
C ARG A 378 -24.51 -16.54 -1.89
N LEU A 379 -23.82 -16.87 -2.98
CA LEU A 379 -22.43 -16.43 -3.23
C LEU A 379 -22.34 -14.89 -3.36
N LEU A 380 -23.30 -14.23 -4.01
CA LEU A 380 -23.35 -12.77 -4.07
C LEU A 380 -23.54 -12.15 -2.69
N GLU A 381 -24.46 -12.68 -1.88
CA GLU A 381 -24.70 -12.23 -0.51
C GLU A 381 -23.45 -12.38 0.35
N LEU A 382 -22.79 -13.54 0.25
CA LEU A 382 -21.54 -13.81 0.92
C LEU A 382 -20.44 -12.80 0.54
N LYS A 383 -20.27 -12.51 -0.76
CA LYS A 383 -19.33 -11.50 -1.23
C LYS A 383 -19.67 -10.12 -0.65
N LEU A 384 -20.94 -9.72 -0.71
CA LEU A 384 -21.38 -8.42 -0.20
C LEU A 384 -21.18 -8.33 1.33
N LEU A 385 -21.30 -9.42 2.07
CA LEU A 385 -21.06 -9.45 3.52
C LEU A 385 -19.57 -9.28 3.82
N ASN A 386 -18.70 -9.94 3.07
CA ASN A 386 -17.25 -9.74 3.17
C ASN A 386 -16.85 -8.30 2.82
N ASP A 387 -17.39 -7.75 1.73
CA ASP A 387 -17.15 -6.35 1.32
C ASP A 387 -17.66 -5.36 2.39
N ALA A 388 -18.74 -5.70 3.10
CA ALA A 388 -19.27 -4.94 4.24
C ALA A 388 -18.61 -5.27 5.59
N GLN A 389 -17.54 -6.07 5.61
CA GLN A 389 -16.82 -6.52 6.80
C GLN A 389 -17.68 -7.28 7.84
N GLN A 390 -18.79 -7.90 7.42
CA GLN A 390 -19.67 -8.72 8.25
C GLN A 390 -19.23 -10.20 8.23
N PHE A 391 -17.98 -10.46 8.61
CA PHE A 391 -17.33 -11.77 8.43
C PHE A 391 -18.00 -12.92 9.19
N GLU A 392 -18.54 -12.66 10.38
CA GLU A 392 -19.27 -13.68 11.15
C GLU A 392 -20.55 -14.13 10.45
N ARG A 393 -21.30 -13.18 9.88
CA ARG A 393 -22.49 -13.48 9.06
C ARG A 393 -22.10 -14.21 7.79
N ALA A 394 -21.01 -13.78 7.14
CA ALA A 394 -20.47 -14.47 5.97
C ALA A 394 -20.12 -15.93 6.29
N MET A 395 -19.49 -16.19 7.45
CA MET A 395 -19.20 -17.55 7.91
C MET A 395 -20.44 -18.33 8.35
N ALA A 396 -21.48 -17.68 8.86
CA ALA A 396 -22.76 -18.35 9.12
C ALA A 396 -23.40 -18.83 7.81
N ILE A 397 -23.34 -18.02 6.75
CA ILE A 397 -23.79 -18.39 5.40
C ILE A 397 -22.98 -19.57 4.86
N MET A 398 -21.69 -19.69 5.18
CA MET A 398 -20.87 -20.83 4.73
C MET A 398 -21.32 -22.19 5.24
N ASN A 399 -22.17 -22.23 6.26
CA ASN A 399 -22.75 -23.50 6.73
C ASN A 399 -23.97 -23.93 5.93
N ASP A 400 -24.45 -23.08 5.02
CA ASP A 400 -25.55 -23.38 4.13
C ASP A 400 -25.16 -24.56 3.22
N PRO A 401 -25.80 -25.73 3.36
CA PRO A 401 -25.44 -26.91 2.59
C PRO A 401 -25.70 -26.75 1.09
N ASN A 402 -26.39 -25.68 0.68
CA ASN A 402 -26.75 -25.36 -0.70
C ASN A 402 -25.71 -24.52 -1.43
N LEU A 403 -24.72 -24.01 -0.69
CA LEU A 403 -23.56 -23.36 -1.27
C LEU A 403 -22.61 -24.42 -1.84
N PRO A 404 -22.14 -24.28 -3.08
CA PRO A 404 -21.21 -25.24 -3.68
C PRO A 404 -19.83 -25.05 -3.04
N HIS A 405 -19.56 -25.72 -1.93
CA HIS A 405 -18.33 -25.53 -1.15
C HIS A 405 -17.04 -25.81 -1.95
N ASN A 406 -17.14 -26.61 -3.01
CA ASN A 406 -16.04 -26.90 -3.94
C ASN A 406 -15.99 -25.94 -5.14
N ASP A 407 -16.79 -24.87 -5.16
CA ASP A 407 -16.66 -23.80 -6.17
C ASP A 407 -15.49 -22.88 -5.76
N PRO A 408 -14.49 -22.65 -6.63
CA PRO A 408 -13.36 -21.77 -6.33
C PRO A 408 -13.77 -20.37 -5.85
N ARG A 409 -14.91 -19.83 -6.31
CA ARG A 409 -15.42 -18.53 -5.87
C ARG A 409 -15.88 -18.55 -4.41
N VAL A 410 -16.50 -19.66 -3.99
CA VAL A 410 -16.93 -19.85 -2.60
C VAL A 410 -15.71 -20.01 -1.69
N VAL A 411 -14.72 -20.79 -2.12
CA VAL A 411 -13.46 -20.97 -1.37
C VAL A 411 -12.71 -19.64 -1.21
N LEU A 412 -12.69 -18.79 -2.24
CA LEU A 412 -12.11 -17.45 -2.17
C LEU A 412 -12.81 -16.59 -1.10
N GLU A 413 -14.14 -16.51 -1.17
CA GLU A 413 -14.92 -15.71 -0.21
C GLU A 413 -14.87 -16.28 1.21
N GLN A 414 -14.69 -17.60 1.37
CA GLN A 414 -14.42 -18.22 2.66
C GLN A 414 -13.06 -17.83 3.22
N SER A 415 -12.06 -17.78 2.36
CA SER A 415 -10.72 -17.34 2.75
C SER A 415 -10.76 -15.89 3.21
N ARG A 416 -11.51 -15.02 2.51
CA ARG A 416 -11.72 -13.62 2.91
C ARG A 416 -12.43 -13.48 4.26
N ALA A 417 -13.49 -14.24 4.49
CA ALA A 417 -14.18 -14.26 5.77
C ALA A 417 -13.24 -14.72 6.90
N ASN A 418 -12.42 -15.75 6.66
CA ASN A 418 -11.41 -16.21 7.61
C ASN A 418 -10.33 -15.15 7.89
N ILE A 419 -9.85 -14.42 6.87
CA ILE A 419 -8.92 -13.29 7.06
C ILE A 419 -9.56 -12.23 7.97
N GLY A 420 -10.80 -11.83 7.68
CA GLY A 420 -11.52 -10.85 8.46
C GLY A 420 -11.79 -11.27 9.91
N MET A 421 -11.89 -12.59 10.18
CA MET A 421 -11.99 -13.16 11.52
C MET A 421 -10.63 -13.42 12.20
N GLY A 422 -9.50 -13.06 11.58
CA GLY A 422 -8.16 -13.33 12.09
C GLY A 422 -7.72 -14.81 12.01
N ARG A 423 -8.46 -15.66 11.30
CA ARG A 423 -8.12 -17.08 11.04
C ARG A 423 -7.21 -17.25 9.84
N GLU A 424 -6.09 -16.54 9.88
CA GLU A 424 -5.20 -16.36 8.73
C GLU A 424 -4.56 -17.67 8.24
N SER A 425 -4.25 -18.61 9.14
CA SER A 425 -3.67 -19.91 8.77
C SER A 425 -4.64 -20.74 7.92
N GLU A 426 -5.91 -20.80 8.32
CA GLU A 426 -6.96 -21.49 7.56
C GLU A 426 -7.21 -20.80 6.21
N ALA A 427 -7.22 -19.47 6.19
CA ALA A 427 -7.36 -18.71 4.94
C ALA A 427 -6.22 -19.02 3.97
N LYS A 428 -4.97 -19.04 4.45
CA LYS A 428 -3.79 -19.33 3.64
C LYS A 428 -3.82 -20.74 3.04
N GLU A 429 -4.23 -21.74 3.82
CA GLU A 429 -4.39 -23.12 3.35
C GLU A 429 -5.45 -23.21 2.25
N ARG A 430 -6.62 -22.59 2.46
CA ARG A 430 -7.71 -22.57 1.48
C ARG A 430 -7.35 -21.84 0.19
N LEU A 431 -6.66 -20.70 0.28
CA LEU A 431 -6.19 -19.96 -0.90
C LEU A 431 -5.19 -20.79 -1.71
N ARG A 432 -4.29 -21.52 -1.05
CA ARG A 432 -3.36 -22.44 -1.73
C ARG A 432 -4.09 -23.60 -2.38
N ALA A 433 -5.06 -24.20 -1.69
CA ALA A 433 -5.90 -25.25 -2.26
C ALA A 433 -6.66 -24.75 -3.49
N LEU A 434 -7.24 -23.54 -3.43
CA LEU A 434 -7.93 -22.89 -4.55
C LEU A 434 -7.04 -22.76 -5.78
N LEU A 435 -5.77 -22.37 -5.60
CA LEU A 435 -4.81 -22.26 -6.71
C LEU A 435 -4.48 -23.61 -7.38
N GLN A 436 -4.76 -24.74 -6.71
CA GLN A 436 -4.63 -26.09 -7.25
C GLN A 436 -5.94 -26.66 -7.82
N MET A 437 -7.07 -25.94 -7.73
CA MET A 437 -8.36 -26.43 -8.22
C MET A 437 -8.46 -26.32 -9.74
N ASP A 438 -8.77 -27.44 -10.38
CA ASP A 438 -9.11 -27.48 -11.80
C ASP A 438 -10.37 -26.64 -12.07
N GLY A 439 -10.33 -25.81 -13.12
CA GLY A 439 -11.47 -24.99 -13.54
C GLY A 439 -11.64 -23.66 -12.80
N ALA A 440 -10.72 -23.28 -11.90
CA ALA A 440 -10.70 -21.93 -11.32
C ALA A 440 -10.43 -20.87 -12.41
N ASP A 441 -11.38 -19.93 -12.57
CA ASP A 441 -11.24 -18.81 -13.51
C ASP A 441 -10.04 -17.91 -13.15
N ILE A 442 -9.41 -17.31 -14.18
CA ILE A 442 -8.22 -16.46 -14.02
C ILE A 442 -8.48 -15.33 -13.02
N LYS A 443 -9.68 -14.72 -13.02
CA LYS A 443 -10.00 -13.65 -12.07
C LYS A 443 -10.05 -14.16 -10.63
N VAL A 444 -10.52 -15.39 -10.41
CA VAL A 444 -10.61 -16.01 -9.09
C VAL A 444 -9.20 -16.36 -8.58
N ARG A 445 -8.33 -16.91 -9.43
CA ARG A 445 -6.93 -17.16 -9.08
C ARG A 445 -6.15 -15.88 -8.80
N ALA A 446 -6.35 -14.85 -9.63
CA ALA A 446 -5.75 -13.54 -9.43
C ALA A 446 -6.15 -12.94 -8.08
N ASN A 447 -7.44 -12.99 -7.73
CA ASN A 447 -7.90 -12.58 -6.40
C ASN A 447 -7.24 -13.41 -5.29
N ALA A 448 -7.14 -14.74 -5.45
CA ALA A 448 -6.54 -15.59 -4.44
C ALA A 448 -5.05 -15.26 -4.18
N TYR A 449 -4.27 -15.01 -5.25
CA TYR A 449 -2.91 -14.52 -5.12
C TYR A 449 -2.84 -13.16 -4.43
N TYR A 450 -3.72 -12.23 -4.80
CA TYR A 450 -3.79 -10.90 -4.18
C TYR A 450 -4.04 -11.00 -2.66
N GLU A 451 -4.99 -11.85 -2.23
CA GLU A 451 -5.24 -12.06 -0.80
C GLU A 451 -4.04 -12.69 -0.09
N LEU A 452 -3.36 -13.67 -0.70
CA LEU A 452 -2.14 -14.28 -0.13
C LEU A 452 -1.02 -13.26 0.05
N ILE A 453 -0.80 -12.41 -0.96
CA ILE A 453 0.22 -11.36 -0.93
C ILE A 453 -0.08 -10.35 0.18
N ASN A 454 -1.33 -9.91 0.31
CA ASN A 454 -1.76 -9.00 1.37
C ASN A 454 -1.61 -9.61 2.76
N LEU A 455 -1.90 -10.91 2.90
CA LEU A 455 -1.75 -11.63 4.16
C LEU A 455 -0.28 -11.65 4.63
N GLU A 456 0.66 -11.90 3.72
CA GLU A 456 2.10 -11.83 4.03
C GLU A 456 2.53 -10.41 4.39
N ALA A 457 2.04 -9.40 3.64
CA ALA A 457 2.36 -8.00 3.91
C ALA A 457 1.79 -7.52 5.26
N ALA A 458 0.58 -7.96 5.64
CA ALA A 458 -0.05 -7.64 6.91
C ALA A 458 0.74 -8.19 8.12
N ARG A 459 1.42 -9.32 7.94
CA ARG A 459 2.34 -9.92 8.93
C ARG A 459 3.72 -9.24 8.98
N ASN A 460 3.90 -8.13 8.26
CA ASN A 460 5.18 -7.47 8.05
C ASN A 460 6.23 -8.39 7.38
N ASN A 461 5.80 -9.47 6.70
CA ASN A 461 6.67 -10.33 5.90
C ASN A 461 6.76 -9.80 4.45
N LEU A 462 7.38 -8.64 4.30
CA LEU A 462 7.48 -7.92 3.03
C LEU A 462 8.30 -8.69 1.98
N ASP A 463 9.30 -9.46 2.42
CA ASP A 463 10.08 -10.34 1.54
C ASP A 463 9.24 -11.48 0.97
N GLY A 464 8.44 -12.15 1.81
CA GLY A 464 7.50 -13.18 1.35
C GLY A 464 6.45 -12.63 0.38
N ALA A 465 5.88 -11.47 0.71
CA ALA A 465 4.88 -10.80 -0.13
C ALA A 465 5.46 -10.42 -1.51
N SER A 466 6.65 -9.81 -1.53
CA SER A 466 7.30 -9.41 -2.78
C SER A 466 7.80 -10.60 -3.60
N ALA A 467 8.24 -11.69 -2.96
CA ALA A 467 8.57 -12.95 -3.64
C ALA A 467 7.35 -13.57 -4.33
N MET A 468 6.20 -13.59 -3.66
CA MET A 468 4.94 -14.06 -4.27
C MET A 468 4.50 -13.17 -5.43
N LEU A 469 4.64 -11.85 -5.31
CA LEU A 469 4.31 -10.91 -6.37
C LEU A 469 5.22 -11.09 -7.60
N ASN A 470 6.52 -11.34 -7.41
CA ASN A 470 7.45 -11.66 -8.50
C ASN A 470 7.11 -13.01 -9.19
N ALA A 471 6.54 -13.97 -8.45
CA ALA A 471 6.16 -15.28 -8.97
C ALA A 471 4.73 -15.30 -9.55
N LEU A 472 4.01 -14.17 -9.52
CA LEU A 472 2.63 -14.09 -9.99
C LEU A 472 2.56 -14.35 -11.50
N PRO A 473 1.73 -15.29 -11.99
CA PRO A 473 1.67 -15.55 -13.42
C PRO A 473 1.08 -14.36 -14.18
N ARG A 474 1.53 -14.17 -15.43
CA ARG A 474 1.25 -12.97 -16.22
C ARG A 474 -0.25 -12.68 -16.43
N LEU A 475 -1.07 -13.71 -16.66
CA LEU A 475 -2.50 -13.56 -16.92
C LEU A 475 -3.25 -13.08 -15.67
N GLU A 476 -2.88 -13.62 -14.51
CA GLU A 476 -3.40 -13.22 -13.20
C GLU A 476 -2.98 -11.78 -12.88
N MET A 477 -1.73 -11.40 -13.16
CA MET A 477 -1.28 -10.02 -12.99
C MET A 477 -2.05 -9.05 -13.89
N GLN A 478 -2.27 -9.39 -15.17
CA GLN A 478 -3.11 -8.60 -16.08
C GLN A 478 -4.55 -8.48 -15.57
N ALA A 479 -5.11 -9.53 -14.95
CA ALA A 479 -6.43 -9.45 -14.35
C ALA A 479 -6.46 -8.48 -13.16
N LEU A 480 -5.39 -8.40 -12.35
CA LEU A 480 -5.25 -7.44 -11.26
C LEU A 480 -5.02 -6.00 -11.75
N HIS A 481 -4.39 -5.82 -12.92
CA HIS A 481 -4.18 -4.50 -13.51
C HIS A 481 -5.48 -3.75 -13.81
N ASN A 482 -6.61 -4.45 -13.93
CA ASN A 482 -7.93 -3.88 -14.19
C ASN A 482 -8.55 -3.15 -12.99
N ASP A 483 -7.87 -3.12 -11.84
CA ASP A 483 -8.32 -2.43 -10.63
C ASP A 483 -7.20 -1.51 -10.08
N PRO A 484 -7.35 -0.17 -10.19
CA PRO A 484 -6.30 0.77 -9.78
C PRO A 484 -5.99 0.70 -8.28
N ASN A 485 -6.96 0.36 -7.42
CA ASN A 485 -6.71 0.26 -5.98
C ASN A 485 -5.78 -0.90 -5.65
N ARG A 486 -5.94 -2.02 -6.37
CA ARG A 486 -5.08 -3.19 -6.21
C ARG A 486 -3.68 -2.92 -6.72
N LEU A 487 -3.56 -2.28 -7.88
CA LEU A 487 -2.26 -1.84 -8.40
C LEU A 487 -1.54 -0.94 -7.40
N LEU A 488 -2.22 0.05 -6.82
CA LEU A 488 -1.63 0.94 -5.83
C LEU A 488 -1.14 0.17 -4.60
N ASN A 489 -1.92 -0.80 -4.13
CA ASN A 489 -1.55 -1.63 -2.98
C ASN A 489 -0.33 -2.51 -3.30
N LEU A 490 -0.33 -3.22 -4.42
CA LEU A 490 0.80 -4.06 -4.85
C LEU A 490 2.09 -3.24 -5.03
N ALA A 491 2.00 -2.07 -5.65
CA ALA A 491 3.12 -1.13 -5.74
C ALA A 491 3.59 -0.67 -4.35
N GLY A 492 2.65 -0.43 -3.44
CA GLY A 492 2.92 -0.11 -2.04
C GLY A 492 3.68 -1.19 -1.28
N ILE A 493 3.48 -2.47 -1.61
CA ILE A 493 4.24 -3.59 -1.04
C ILE A 493 5.69 -3.54 -1.49
N TYR A 494 5.96 -3.37 -2.79
CA TYR A 494 7.32 -3.18 -3.27
C TYR A 494 8.00 -1.96 -2.66
N TYR A 495 7.27 -0.83 -2.58
CA TYR A 495 7.76 0.40 -1.98
C TYR A 495 8.17 0.21 -0.50
N LYS A 496 7.32 -0.45 0.30
CA LYS A 496 7.62 -0.75 1.71
C LYS A 496 8.81 -1.70 1.86
N ASN A 497 9.06 -2.58 0.87
CA ASN A 497 10.22 -3.46 0.86
C ASN A 497 11.49 -2.82 0.26
N ASN A 498 11.51 -1.49 0.06
CA ASN A 498 12.60 -0.75 -0.58
C ASN A 498 12.96 -1.21 -2.01
N LEU A 499 12.04 -1.90 -2.70
CA LEU A 499 12.18 -2.30 -4.11
C LEU A 499 11.59 -1.22 -5.01
N PHE A 500 12.25 -0.06 -5.03
CA PHE A 500 11.73 1.18 -5.62
C PHE A 500 11.57 1.11 -7.14
N ASP A 501 12.43 0.36 -7.82
CA ASP A 501 12.38 0.09 -9.26
C ASP A 501 11.06 -0.62 -9.64
N LYS A 502 10.76 -1.74 -8.98
CA LYS A 502 9.53 -2.52 -9.24
C LYS A 502 8.27 -1.79 -8.79
N ALA A 503 8.36 -1.04 -7.69
CA ALA A 503 7.26 -0.20 -7.24
C ALA A 503 6.92 0.86 -8.29
N LEU A 504 7.95 1.49 -8.87
CA LEU A 504 7.80 2.50 -9.91
C LEU A 504 7.13 1.94 -11.17
N ASP A 505 7.52 0.74 -11.64
CA ASP A 505 6.88 0.10 -12.80
C ASP A 505 5.36 -0.03 -12.64
N LEU A 506 4.91 -0.43 -11.45
CA LEU A 506 3.47 -0.53 -11.14
C LEU A 506 2.80 0.83 -10.98
N TYR A 507 3.48 1.82 -10.37
CA TYR A 507 2.94 3.18 -10.28
C TYR A 507 2.79 3.82 -11.66
N VAL A 508 3.76 3.66 -12.56
CA VAL A 508 3.70 4.14 -13.95
C VAL A 508 2.55 3.46 -14.69
N THR A 509 2.45 2.12 -14.58
CA THR A 509 1.33 1.36 -15.16
C THR A 509 -0.03 1.87 -14.68
N LEU A 510 -0.15 2.24 -13.39
CA LEU A 510 -1.38 2.82 -12.84
C LEU A 510 -1.66 4.21 -13.41
N ILE A 511 -0.65 5.09 -13.44
CA ILE A 511 -0.76 6.46 -13.94
C ILE A 511 -1.17 6.48 -15.42
N ASP A 512 -0.60 5.59 -16.23
CA ASP A 512 -0.83 5.53 -17.67
C ASP A 512 -2.21 4.94 -18.01
N ASN A 513 -2.65 3.90 -17.28
CA ASN A 513 -3.93 3.24 -17.55
C ASN A 513 -5.13 3.92 -16.87
N TYR A 514 -4.90 4.68 -15.79
CA TYR A 514 -5.96 5.31 -14.98
C TYR A 514 -5.71 6.79 -14.69
N PRO A 515 -5.43 7.64 -15.70
CA PRO A 515 -5.08 9.05 -15.46
C PRO A 515 -6.20 9.80 -14.71
N ASP A 516 -7.47 9.49 -14.95
CA ASP A 516 -8.58 10.30 -14.41
C ASP A 516 -9.10 9.82 -13.04
N THR A 517 -8.46 8.82 -12.42
CA THR A 517 -8.90 8.28 -11.12
C THR A 517 -8.41 9.16 -9.97
N SER A 518 -9.15 10.24 -9.72
CA SER A 518 -8.81 11.32 -8.76
C SER A 518 -8.45 10.84 -7.34
N ALA A 519 -8.94 9.67 -6.91
CA ALA A 519 -8.65 9.12 -5.59
C ALA A 519 -7.30 8.40 -5.47
N VAL A 520 -6.81 7.76 -6.54
CA VAL A 520 -5.70 6.79 -6.48
C VAL A 520 -4.47 7.31 -7.24
N THR A 521 -4.69 7.89 -8.42
CA THR A 521 -3.62 8.35 -9.32
C THR A 521 -2.71 9.40 -8.68
N PRO A 522 -3.22 10.40 -7.92
CA PRO A 522 -2.34 11.36 -7.24
C PRO A 522 -1.39 10.69 -6.23
N TRP A 523 -1.87 9.68 -5.51
CA TRP A 523 -1.04 8.91 -4.58
C TRP A 523 0.00 8.05 -5.30
N ALA A 524 -0.36 7.45 -6.44
CA ALA A 524 0.60 6.73 -7.28
C ALA A 524 1.70 7.66 -7.80
N MET A 525 1.36 8.87 -8.27
CA MET A 525 2.35 9.87 -8.70
C MET A 525 3.27 10.29 -7.56
N LEU A 526 2.71 10.56 -6.38
CA LEU A 526 3.50 10.90 -5.19
C LEU A 526 4.49 9.80 -4.84
N ARG A 527 4.04 8.54 -4.79
CA ARG A 527 4.89 7.39 -4.45
C ARG A 527 5.89 7.04 -5.55
N GLY A 528 5.52 7.21 -6.81
CA GLY A 528 6.44 7.11 -7.95
C GLY A 528 7.55 8.15 -7.87
N ALA A 529 7.21 9.40 -7.56
CA ALA A 529 8.19 10.47 -7.41
C ALA A 529 9.13 10.23 -6.21
N GLN A 530 8.58 9.75 -5.08
CA GLN A 530 9.40 9.30 -3.96
C GLN A 530 10.33 8.13 -4.32
N SER A 531 9.86 7.18 -5.13
CA SER A 531 10.67 6.06 -5.61
C SER A 531 11.84 6.56 -6.45
N TYR A 532 11.62 7.49 -7.39
CA TYR A 532 12.71 8.16 -8.11
C TYR A 532 13.71 8.85 -7.17
N ARG A 533 13.22 9.56 -6.14
CA ARG A 533 14.07 10.21 -5.14
C ARG A 533 14.94 9.22 -4.37
N PHE A 534 14.38 8.09 -3.91
CA PHE A 534 15.14 7.07 -3.18
C PHE A 534 16.13 6.31 -4.06
N MET A 535 15.91 6.27 -5.37
CA MET A 535 16.88 5.77 -6.35
C MET A 535 17.95 6.81 -6.74
N GLY A 536 17.92 8.02 -6.17
CA GLY A 536 18.87 9.10 -6.47
C GLY A 536 18.58 9.86 -7.77
N ASN A 537 17.45 9.60 -8.44
CA ASN A 537 17.04 10.30 -9.65
C ASN A 537 16.19 11.54 -9.30
N SER A 538 16.84 12.57 -8.76
CA SER A 538 16.18 13.78 -8.25
C SER A 538 15.42 14.55 -9.33
N GLU A 539 15.90 14.59 -10.57
CA GLU A 539 15.26 15.35 -11.66
C GLU A 539 13.92 14.73 -12.08
N GLU A 540 13.85 13.41 -12.23
CA GLU A 540 12.59 12.73 -12.53
C GLU A 540 11.60 12.82 -11.36
N ALA A 541 12.09 12.79 -10.12
CA ALA A 541 11.26 13.04 -8.94
C ALA A 541 10.64 14.45 -8.98
N LYS A 542 11.44 15.49 -9.25
CA LYS A 542 10.94 16.88 -9.40
C LYS A 542 9.90 16.99 -10.51
N ARG A 543 10.16 16.41 -11.69
CA ARG A 543 9.21 16.39 -12.83
C ARG A 543 7.87 15.78 -12.42
N LEU A 544 7.91 14.62 -11.76
CA LEU A 544 6.68 13.93 -11.39
C LEU A 544 5.92 14.62 -10.23
N PHE A 545 6.63 15.23 -9.27
CA PHE A 545 6.01 16.10 -8.27
C PHE A 545 5.33 17.32 -8.91
N ASN A 546 6.00 18.02 -9.82
CA ASN A 546 5.43 19.16 -10.54
C ASN A 546 4.18 18.76 -11.33
N ARG A 547 4.22 17.61 -12.03
CA ARG A 547 3.05 17.08 -12.74
C ARG A 547 1.89 16.76 -11.79
N LEU A 548 2.16 16.16 -10.63
CA LEU A 548 1.15 15.88 -9.59
C LEU A 548 0.49 17.18 -9.10
N ILE A 549 1.29 18.20 -8.80
CA ILE A 549 0.82 19.49 -8.28
C ILE A 549 -0.04 20.21 -9.32
N PHE A 550 0.37 20.16 -10.59
CA PHE A 550 -0.36 20.77 -11.70
C PHE A 550 -1.68 20.06 -12.01
N MET A 551 -1.66 18.73 -12.11
CA MET A 551 -2.83 17.94 -12.52
C MET A 551 -3.87 17.77 -11.40
N TYR A 552 -3.44 17.69 -10.13
CA TYR A 552 -4.32 17.43 -8.98
C TYR A 552 -4.10 18.42 -7.83
N PRO A 553 -4.24 19.74 -8.07
CA PRO A 553 -3.87 20.78 -7.11
C PRO A 553 -4.63 20.69 -5.77
N GLN A 554 -5.84 20.13 -5.78
CA GLN A 554 -6.70 19.98 -4.60
C GLN A 554 -6.54 18.64 -3.87
N SER A 555 -5.72 17.71 -4.40
CA SER A 555 -5.52 16.42 -3.76
C SER A 555 -4.59 16.53 -2.54
N SER A 556 -4.84 15.74 -1.49
CA SER A 556 -3.93 15.68 -0.34
C SER A 556 -2.51 15.24 -0.75
N ALA A 557 -2.40 14.38 -1.78
CA ALA A 557 -1.12 13.94 -2.33
C ALA A 557 -0.32 15.10 -2.95
N SER A 558 -0.98 16.08 -3.57
CA SER A 558 -0.33 17.28 -4.10
C SER A 558 0.35 18.12 -3.01
N LEU A 559 -0.30 18.27 -1.85
CA LEU A 559 0.32 18.95 -0.70
C LEU A 559 1.60 18.24 -0.23
N TRP A 560 1.56 16.92 -0.10
CA TRP A 560 2.76 16.11 0.17
C TRP A 560 3.82 16.29 -0.93
N GLY A 561 3.40 16.29 -2.19
CA GLY A 561 4.28 16.50 -3.34
C GLY A 561 5.01 17.84 -3.29
N ARG A 562 4.35 18.93 -2.89
CA ARG A 562 4.98 20.24 -2.70
C ARG A 562 6.04 20.22 -1.61
N ILE A 563 5.74 19.61 -0.47
CA ILE A 563 6.69 19.50 0.65
C ILE A 563 7.94 18.72 0.20
N PHE A 564 7.77 17.57 -0.44
CA PHE A 564 8.90 16.77 -0.90
C PHE A 564 9.65 17.40 -2.08
N LEU A 565 8.98 18.19 -2.92
CA LEU A 565 9.64 18.98 -3.95
C LEU A 565 10.59 20.00 -3.30
N VAL A 566 10.14 20.74 -2.28
CA VAL A 566 11.00 21.67 -1.53
C VAL A 566 12.19 20.96 -0.90
N GLU A 567 12.03 19.75 -0.36
CA GLU A 567 13.16 18.97 0.16
C GLU A 567 14.15 18.54 -0.93
N THR A 568 13.64 18.12 -2.09
CA THR A 568 14.44 17.55 -3.19
C THR A 568 15.15 18.65 -4.00
N ASP A 569 14.61 19.86 -4.01
CA ASP A 569 15.15 20.98 -4.78
C ASP A 569 16.30 21.69 -4.05
N THR A 570 17.48 21.05 -4.08
CA THR A 570 18.70 21.57 -3.44
C THR A 570 19.33 22.74 -4.19
N GLU A 571 18.94 22.99 -5.44
CA GLU A 571 19.44 24.11 -6.25
C GLU A 571 18.81 25.44 -5.86
N ARG A 572 17.63 25.38 -5.23
CA ARG A 572 16.92 26.56 -4.77
C ARG A 572 17.50 27.08 -3.46
N GLU A 573 17.57 28.40 -3.36
CA GLU A 573 18.06 29.10 -2.18
C GLU A 573 17.29 28.68 -0.91
N LEU A 574 18.03 28.51 0.18
CA LEU A 574 17.50 28.00 1.45
C LEU A 574 16.35 28.89 1.97
N GLU A 575 16.47 30.21 1.87
CA GLU A 575 15.43 31.13 2.34
C GLU A 575 14.11 30.96 1.58
N GLU A 576 14.17 30.74 0.27
CA GLU A 576 12.96 30.55 -0.53
C GLU A 576 12.24 29.25 -0.20
N ARG A 577 13.03 28.18 0.03
CA ARG A 577 12.53 26.86 0.44
C ARG A 577 11.83 26.94 1.81
N LEU A 578 12.45 27.63 2.77
CA LEU A 578 11.86 27.86 4.09
C LEU A 578 10.59 28.71 4.01
N LYS A 579 10.61 29.78 3.19
CA LYS A 579 9.44 30.63 2.96
C LYS A 579 8.27 29.85 2.37
N GLU A 580 8.52 28.95 1.42
CA GLU A 580 7.47 28.11 0.87
C GLU A 580 6.86 27.19 1.93
N LEU A 581 7.67 26.50 2.73
CA LEU A 581 7.18 25.66 3.83
C LEU A 581 6.34 26.45 4.83
N ASP A 582 6.75 27.67 5.17
CA ASP A 582 5.97 28.57 6.03
C ASP A 582 4.60 28.90 5.43
N THR A 583 4.55 29.16 4.11
CA THR A 583 3.25 29.39 3.44
C THR A 583 2.37 28.16 3.44
N LEU A 584 2.94 26.96 3.31
CA LEU A 584 2.18 25.69 3.35
C LEU A 584 1.63 25.45 4.76
N ILE A 585 2.45 25.63 5.78
CA ILE A 585 2.06 25.49 7.19
C ILE A 585 0.93 26.46 7.55
N ALA A 586 1.01 27.70 7.08
CA ALA A 586 0.01 28.73 7.42
C ALA A 586 -1.34 28.56 6.69
N LYS A 587 -1.34 28.02 5.46
CA LYS A 587 -2.54 27.99 4.59
C LYS A 587 -3.40 26.74 4.73
N HIS A 588 -2.86 25.66 5.28
CA HIS A 588 -3.51 24.36 5.30
C HIS A 588 -3.85 23.93 6.73
N PRO A 589 -4.96 23.18 6.92
CA PRO A 589 -5.33 22.70 8.24
C PRO A 589 -4.29 21.72 8.78
N LEU A 590 -4.17 21.65 10.11
CA LEU A 590 -3.28 20.71 10.78
C LEU A 590 -3.62 19.26 10.39
N GLY A 591 -2.59 18.49 10.06
CA GLY A 591 -2.69 17.10 9.64
C GLY A 591 -1.31 16.54 9.28
N ASP A 592 -1.24 15.27 8.91
CA ASP A 592 0.04 14.56 8.70
C ASP A 592 0.97 15.25 7.69
N ALA A 593 0.41 15.82 6.62
CA ALA A 593 1.20 16.57 5.64
C ALA A 593 1.84 17.83 6.26
N ILE A 594 1.11 18.56 7.10
CA ILE A 594 1.62 19.76 7.75
C ILE A 594 2.66 19.40 8.81
N TYR A 595 2.48 18.30 9.52
CA TYR A 595 3.51 17.77 10.41
C TYR A 595 4.79 17.41 9.64
N GLU A 596 4.67 16.83 8.44
CA GLU A 596 5.84 16.62 7.59
C GLU A 596 6.48 17.95 7.17
N ALA A 597 5.70 18.98 6.79
CA ALA A 597 6.24 20.29 6.45
C ALA A 597 7.05 20.91 7.61
N PHE A 598 6.61 20.74 8.86
CA PHE A 598 7.38 21.12 10.04
C PHE A 598 8.69 20.33 10.17
N LEU A 599 8.66 19.01 9.93
CA LEU A 599 9.87 18.17 9.94
C LEU A 599 10.84 18.63 8.84
N SER A 600 10.37 18.81 7.61
CA SER A 600 11.18 19.31 6.49
C SER A 600 11.80 20.67 6.80
N LYS A 601 11.00 21.62 7.33
CA LYS A 601 11.49 22.94 7.74
C LYS A 601 12.60 22.82 8.80
N SER A 602 12.37 22.00 9.82
CA SER A 602 13.34 21.80 10.90
C SER A 602 14.63 21.13 10.41
N MET A 603 14.54 20.24 9.42
CA MET A 603 15.70 19.60 8.82
C MET A 603 16.53 20.60 8.02
N LEU A 604 15.88 21.41 7.17
CA LEU A 604 16.55 22.47 6.42
C LEU A 604 17.26 23.48 7.33
N GLN A 605 16.60 23.92 8.40
CA GLN A 605 17.19 24.81 9.40
C GLN A 605 18.36 24.14 10.14
N GLY A 606 18.21 22.87 10.53
CA GLY A 606 19.22 22.14 11.28
C GLY A 606 20.46 21.84 10.45
N ASP A 607 20.28 21.40 9.20
CA ASP A 607 21.35 21.06 8.28
C ASP A 607 22.09 22.31 7.76
N SER A 608 21.42 23.47 7.71
CA SER A 608 22.07 24.77 7.44
C SER A 608 22.85 25.33 8.63
N GLY A 609 22.81 24.66 9.78
CA GLY A 609 23.45 25.10 11.02
C GLY A 609 22.64 26.07 11.87
N ASN A 610 21.40 26.39 11.49
CA ASN A 610 20.45 27.19 12.27
C ASN A 610 19.74 26.33 13.33
N HIS A 611 20.53 25.67 14.19
CA HIS A 611 20.04 24.67 15.14
C HIS A 611 19.00 25.21 16.14
N ALA A 612 19.13 26.46 16.58
CA ALA A 612 18.16 27.09 17.48
C ALA A 612 16.76 27.17 16.86
N GLU A 613 16.66 27.64 15.61
CA GLU A 613 15.38 27.74 14.89
C GLU A 613 14.81 26.35 14.57
N SER A 614 15.66 25.38 14.22
CA SER A 614 15.23 23.97 14.07
C SER A 614 14.60 23.43 15.35
N LEU A 615 15.25 23.61 16.51
CA LEU A 615 14.72 23.15 17.80
C LEU A 615 13.38 23.83 18.15
N LYS A 616 13.25 25.14 17.91
CA LYS A 616 11.97 25.85 18.10
C LYS A 616 10.87 25.29 17.21
N THR A 617 11.16 25.07 15.92
CA THR A 617 10.23 24.46 14.95
C THR A 617 9.78 23.07 15.42
N ILE A 618 10.72 22.22 15.88
CA ILE A 618 10.41 20.87 16.36
C ILE A 618 9.60 20.91 17.66
N ASN A 619 9.96 21.80 18.59
CA ASN A 619 9.20 21.94 19.84
C ASN A 619 7.77 22.40 19.58
N HIS A 620 7.58 23.35 18.66
CA HIS A 620 6.23 23.74 18.25
C HIS A 620 5.46 22.54 17.66
N LEU A 621 6.08 21.76 16.77
CA LEU A 621 5.49 20.51 16.26
C LEU A 621 5.10 19.55 17.39
N LEU A 622 5.98 19.35 18.37
CA LEU A 622 5.76 18.46 19.51
C LEU A 622 4.59 18.90 20.41
N THR A 623 4.24 20.20 20.45
CA THR A 623 3.03 20.67 21.16
C THR A 623 1.74 20.30 20.45
N MET A 624 1.79 20.03 19.14
CA MET A 624 0.61 19.69 18.33
C MET A 624 0.37 18.19 18.20
N ILE A 625 1.37 17.34 18.52
CA ILE A 625 1.29 15.90 18.33
C ILE A 625 1.33 15.13 19.66
N ASN A 626 0.32 14.29 19.88
CA ASN A 626 0.21 13.53 21.13
C ASN A 626 1.13 12.30 21.12
N GLU A 627 1.04 11.41 20.13
CA GLU A 627 1.80 10.17 20.02
C GLU A 627 2.00 9.73 18.56
N GLY A 628 2.82 8.68 18.32
CA GLY A 628 2.97 8.06 17.00
C GLY A 628 4.35 8.20 16.35
N LEU A 629 4.46 7.77 15.09
CA LEU A 629 5.70 7.73 14.32
C LEU A 629 6.33 9.13 14.13
N ILE A 630 5.49 10.14 13.86
CA ILE A 630 5.91 11.54 13.68
C ILE A 630 6.58 12.06 14.95
N LYS A 631 6.01 11.81 16.14
CA LYS A 631 6.58 12.21 17.43
C LYS A 631 7.93 11.57 17.69
N ARG A 632 8.09 10.28 17.33
CA ARG A 632 9.39 9.60 17.44
C ARG A 632 10.43 10.22 16.52
N ARG A 633 10.09 10.46 15.24
CA ARG A 633 10.97 11.12 14.26
C ARG A 633 11.35 12.54 14.70
N ALA A 634 10.38 13.32 15.17
CA ALA A 634 10.59 14.66 15.71
C ALA A 634 11.57 14.64 16.89
N ASN A 635 11.40 13.74 17.86
CA ASN A 635 12.32 13.63 19.00
C ASN A 635 13.75 13.22 18.59
N LEU A 636 13.90 12.32 17.60
CA LEU A 636 15.22 11.94 17.08
C LEU A 636 15.91 13.12 16.39
N LEU A 637 15.19 13.89 15.57
CA LEU A 637 15.72 15.12 14.95
C LEU A 637 16.07 16.16 16.01
N ARG A 638 15.21 16.33 17.02
CA ARG A 638 15.43 17.26 18.14
C ARG A 638 16.73 16.93 18.87
N GLN A 639 16.94 15.66 19.20
CA GLN A 639 18.18 15.19 19.82
C GLN A 639 19.39 15.44 18.91
N ARG A 640 19.31 15.05 17.63
CA ARG A 640 20.41 15.22 16.66
C ARG A 640 20.84 16.67 16.55
N TYR A 641 19.90 17.60 16.40
CA TYR A 641 20.22 19.02 16.22
C TYR A 641 20.64 19.72 17.50
N LEU A 642 20.19 19.25 18.67
CA LEU A 642 20.76 19.68 19.95
C LEU A 642 22.25 19.31 20.05
N GLU A 643 22.58 18.04 19.80
CA GLU A 643 23.96 17.54 19.92
C GLU A 643 24.91 18.19 18.89
N ALA A 644 24.43 18.36 17.65
CA ALA A 644 25.19 19.01 16.59
C ALA A 644 25.41 20.50 16.88
N GLY A 645 24.35 21.21 17.32
CA GLY A 645 24.43 22.63 17.64
C GLY A 645 25.32 22.93 18.84
N MET A 646 25.24 22.12 19.90
CA MET A 646 26.14 22.26 21.05
C MET A 646 27.60 22.00 20.68
N GLU A 647 27.89 20.99 19.84
CA GLU A 647 29.27 20.76 19.40
C GLU A 647 29.80 21.95 18.60
N LYS A 648 29.01 22.44 17.63
CA LYS A 648 29.38 23.61 16.83
C LYS A 648 29.65 24.82 17.72
N ALA A 649 28.76 25.10 18.67
CA ALA A 649 28.91 26.18 19.63
C ALA A 649 30.22 26.09 20.43
N LEU A 650 30.53 24.91 20.98
CA LEU A 650 31.74 24.65 21.76
C LEU A 650 33.02 24.77 20.93
N VAL A 651 33.01 24.28 19.69
CA VAL A 651 34.15 24.42 18.75
C VAL A 651 34.37 25.88 18.37
N THR A 652 33.30 26.67 18.22
CA THR A 652 33.38 28.12 17.93
C THR A 652 33.61 28.98 19.19
N LEU A 653 33.98 28.37 20.32
CA LEU A 653 34.24 29.07 21.59
C LEU A 653 33.05 29.87 22.14
N ARG A 654 31.82 29.40 21.92
CA ARG A 654 30.57 30.02 22.40
C ARG A 654 29.79 29.09 23.35
N PRO A 655 30.32 28.78 24.54
CA PRO A 655 29.65 27.89 25.49
C PRO A 655 28.27 28.40 25.94
N GLU A 656 28.06 29.71 26.01
CA GLU A 656 26.77 30.34 26.30
C GLU A 656 25.69 29.99 25.26
N TYR A 657 26.06 29.84 23.99
CA TYR A 657 25.13 29.43 22.95
C TYR A 657 24.75 27.94 23.09
N ALA A 658 25.69 27.08 23.51
CA ALA A 658 25.37 25.68 23.84
C ALA A 658 24.37 25.58 25.00
N LEU A 659 24.52 26.42 26.04
CA LEU A 659 23.58 26.52 27.15
C LEU A 659 22.19 26.97 26.66
N SER A 660 22.13 28.02 25.82
CA SER A 660 20.87 28.50 25.23
C SER A 660 20.16 27.43 24.39
N LEU A 661 20.89 26.65 23.58
CA LEU A 661 20.30 25.50 22.85
C LEU A 661 19.71 24.45 23.79
N SER A 662 20.37 24.22 24.93
CA SER A 662 19.90 23.32 25.99
C SER A 662 18.56 23.76 26.59
N GLU A 663 18.37 25.07 26.73
CA GLU A 663 17.16 25.69 27.26
C GLU A 663 16.05 25.67 26.22
N ILE A 664 16.38 26.01 24.96
CA ILE A 664 15.43 25.95 23.84
C ILE A 664 14.85 24.54 23.72
N HIS A 665 15.65 23.48 23.91
CA HIS A 665 15.17 22.10 23.84
C HIS A 665 13.98 21.83 24.79
N GLY A 666 13.90 22.50 25.94
CA GLY A 666 12.82 22.33 26.92
C GLY A 666 12.99 21.10 27.82
N ASP A 667 11.87 20.46 28.17
CA ASP A 667 11.69 19.38 29.17
C ASP A 667 12.90 18.48 29.43
N ASP A 668 13.05 18.10 30.71
CA ASP A 668 14.24 17.60 31.43
C ASP A 668 14.93 16.36 30.82
N TRP A 669 15.37 16.50 29.57
CA TRP A 669 16.05 15.50 28.74
C TRP A 669 17.36 15.02 29.36
N ARG A 670 17.89 15.84 30.25
CA ARG A 670 19.04 15.58 31.11
C ARG A 670 18.88 14.29 31.89
N ARG A 671 17.66 13.81 32.17
CA ARG A 671 17.44 12.52 32.87
C ARG A 671 17.40 11.31 31.95
N TYR A 672 17.19 11.48 30.64
CA TYR A 672 16.99 10.34 29.74
C TYR A 672 18.30 9.66 29.35
N PRO A 673 18.40 8.32 29.46
CA PRO A 673 19.64 7.59 29.14
C PRO A 673 20.18 7.83 27.73
N THR A 674 19.33 8.17 26.76
CA THR A 674 19.71 8.36 25.35
C THR A 674 20.54 9.63 25.10
N TYR A 675 20.55 10.62 26.01
CA TYR A 675 21.20 11.93 25.82
C TYR A 675 22.61 12.03 26.44
N VAL A 676 23.40 10.95 26.40
CA VAL A 676 24.76 10.94 26.99
C VAL A 676 25.64 12.04 26.40
N LYS A 677 25.66 12.17 25.07
CA LYS A 677 26.50 13.12 24.35
C LYS A 677 26.09 14.57 24.64
N ALA A 678 24.80 14.88 24.54
CA ALA A 678 24.25 16.21 24.84
C ALA A 678 24.53 16.63 26.30
N ARG A 679 24.39 15.72 27.28
CA ARG A 679 24.73 16.02 28.68
C ARG A 679 26.20 16.40 28.84
N ALA A 680 27.10 15.62 28.25
CA ALA A 680 28.52 15.88 28.34
C ALA A 680 28.92 17.20 27.65
N GLN A 681 28.26 17.57 26.55
CA GLN A 681 28.45 18.88 25.89
C GLN A 681 27.92 20.04 26.75
N LEU A 682 26.74 19.88 27.36
CA LEU A 682 26.19 20.88 28.27
C LEU A 682 27.10 21.07 29.50
N SER A 683 27.58 19.97 30.10
CA SER A 683 28.54 20.04 31.19
C SER A 683 29.84 20.70 30.78
N GLU A 684 30.38 20.39 29.60
CA GLU A 684 31.55 21.09 29.06
C GLU A 684 31.29 22.61 28.96
N ALA A 685 30.15 23.02 28.41
CA ALA A 685 29.77 24.43 28.29
C ALA A 685 29.72 25.12 29.67
N LEU A 686 29.01 24.53 30.64
CA LEU A 686 28.89 25.04 32.01
C LEU A 686 30.28 25.19 32.67
N MET A 687 31.15 24.20 32.53
CA MET A 687 32.50 24.25 33.08
C MET A 687 33.38 25.29 32.38
N ARG A 688 33.23 25.46 31.06
CA ARG A 688 33.87 26.57 30.32
C ARG A 688 33.35 27.94 30.72
N MET A 689 32.19 28.04 31.38
CA MET A 689 31.67 29.26 31.99
C MET A 689 32.02 29.41 33.49
N GLY A 690 32.66 28.40 34.09
CA GLY A 690 32.99 28.37 35.52
C GLY A 690 31.88 27.85 36.43
N LEU A 691 30.80 27.32 35.86
CA LEU A 691 29.63 26.78 36.58
C LEU A 691 29.82 25.29 36.90
N TYR A 692 30.87 24.96 37.67
CA TYR A 692 31.26 23.56 37.92
C TYR A 692 30.20 22.75 38.66
N ARG A 693 29.58 23.36 39.68
CA ARG A 693 28.59 22.69 40.54
C ARG A 693 27.34 22.28 39.75
N ASP A 694 26.98 23.07 38.74
CA ASP A 694 25.83 22.78 37.87
C ASP A 694 26.15 21.67 36.86
N ALA A 695 27.42 21.52 36.48
CA ALA A 695 27.86 20.51 35.52
C ALA A 695 27.94 19.09 36.11
N LEU A 696 28.29 18.96 37.40
CA LEU A 696 28.56 17.67 38.05
C LEU A 696 27.35 16.72 38.10
N PRO A 697 26.13 17.16 38.47
CA PRO A 697 24.95 16.27 38.47
C PRO A 697 24.61 15.69 37.09
N LEU A 698 24.94 16.41 36.02
CA LEU A 698 24.71 15.92 34.65
C LEU A 698 25.70 14.81 34.28
N LEU A 699 26.96 14.94 34.72
CA LEU A 699 28.01 13.97 34.41
C LEU A 699 27.94 12.71 35.29
N SER A 700 27.42 12.81 36.52
CA SER A 700 27.29 11.65 37.42
C SER A 700 26.38 10.55 36.87
N ILE A 701 25.42 10.92 36.01
CA ILE A 701 24.49 10.00 35.34
C ILE A 701 25.18 9.27 34.17
N ASN A 702 26.21 9.87 33.57
CA ASN A 702 26.91 9.31 32.42
C ASN A 702 27.89 8.22 32.84
N LYS A 703 27.78 7.04 32.20
CA LYS A 703 28.63 5.88 32.51
C LYS A 703 29.93 5.83 31.70
N ASP A 704 30.03 6.61 30.63
CA ASP A 704 31.18 6.60 29.73
C ASP A 704 32.44 7.21 30.38
N THR A 705 33.60 6.70 29.97
CA THR A 705 34.90 7.08 30.55
C THR A 705 35.20 8.57 30.37
N ALA A 706 34.79 9.18 29.27
CA ALA A 706 35.03 10.61 29.01
C ALA A 706 34.26 11.48 30.00
N SER A 707 32.98 11.18 30.24
CA SER A 707 32.17 11.88 31.23
C SER A 707 32.68 11.71 32.66
N LYS A 708 33.16 10.52 33.05
CA LYS A 708 33.75 10.30 34.38
C LYS A 708 35.02 11.12 34.61
N ARG A 709 35.87 11.25 33.59
CA ARG A 709 37.07 12.11 33.67
C ARG A 709 36.69 13.58 33.74
N LEU A 710 35.72 14.00 32.93
CA LEU A 710 35.22 15.36 32.97
C LEU A 710 34.57 15.69 34.34
N TYR A 711 33.89 14.72 34.95
CA TYR A 711 33.35 14.83 36.32
C TYR A 711 34.47 15.03 37.33
N ALA A 712 35.52 14.19 37.28
CA ALA A 712 36.66 14.29 38.18
C ALA A 712 37.37 15.65 38.06
N LEU A 713 37.56 16.15 36.82
CA LEU A 713 38.08 17.49 36.61
C LEU A 713 37.15 18.56 37.20
N GLY A 714 35.84 18.43 37.04
CA GLY A 714 34.88 19.38 37.58
C GLY A 714 34.87 19.45 39.10
N ASP A 715 34.99 18.31 39.76
CA ASP A 715 35.06 18.22 41.22
C ASP A 715 36.34 18.88 41.77
N GLN A 716 37.47 18.65 41.08
CA GLN A 716 38.73 19.33 41.37
C GLN A 716 38.59 20.85 41.24
N LEU A 717 38.06 21.34 40.10
CA LEU A 717 37.88 22.77 39.87
C LEU A 717 36.86 23.40 40.84
N ALA A 718 35.78 22.70 41.17
CA ALA A 718 34.78 23.16 42.13
C ALA A 718 35.32 23.30 43.56
N SER A 719 36.30 22.46 43.94
CA SER A 719 36.97 22.53 45.23
C SER A 719 38.15 23.52 45.26
N GLY A 720 38.42 24.20 44.15
CA GLY A 720 39.56 25.11 43.99
C GLY A 720 40.91 24.39 43.89
N LYS A 721 40.92 23.05 43.90
CA LYS A 721 42.13 22.25 43.76
C LYS A 721 42.49 22.15 42.28
N VAL A 722 43.66 22.67 41.90
CA VAL A 722 44.21 22.46 40.57
C VAL A 722 45.27 21.38 40.68
N GLN A 723 44.93 20.16 40.27
CA GLN A 723 45.94 19.13 40.07
C GLN A 723 46.54 19.28 38.67
N ALA A 724 47.86 19.20 38.61
CA ALA A 724 48.59 19.17 37.35
C ALA A 724 48.10 18.00 36.48
N VAL A 725 48.07 18.20 35.16
CA VAL A 725 47.85 17.09 34.22
C VAL A 725 48.94 16.02 34.47
N PRO A 726 48.59 14.72 34.61
CA PRO A 726 49.58 13.70 34.95
C PRO A 726 50.76 13.67 33.97
N GLU A 727 51.99 13.64 34.49
CA GLU A 727 53.21 13.71 33.67
C GLU A 727 53.40 12.48 32.76
N LEU A 728 52.90 11.30 33.17
CA LEU A 728 53.11 10.04 32.47
C LEU A 728 52.46 10.03 31.07
N PRO A 729 53.21 9.74 29.99
CA PRO A 729 52.69 9.73 28.61
C PRO A 729 51.46 8.83 28.38
N SER A 730 51.37 7.70 29.10
CA SER A 730 50.23 6.77 29.06
C SER A 730 48.93 7.38 29.60
N LEU A 731 49.04 8.35 30.51
CA LEU A 731 47.92 9.14 31.05
C LEU A 731 47.64 10.40 30.22
N ARG A 732 48.62 10.93 29.48
CA ARG A 732 48.39 12.04 28.53
C ARG A 732 47.51 11.62 27.34
N LYS A 733 47.71 10.41 26.82
CA LYS A 733 46.82 9.81 25.80
C LYS A 733 45.37 9.61 26.28
N GLN A 734 45.13 9.79 27.57
CA GLN A 734 43.82 9.62 28.18
C GLN A 734 43.06 10.94 28.34
N THR A 735 43.69 12.10 28.15
CA THR A 735 42.98 13.39 28.20
C THR A 735 42.04 13.51 27.01
N THR A 736 40.75 13.70 27.27
CA THR A 736 39.76 13.85 26.19
C THR A 736 39.78 15.28 25.64
N PRO A 737 39.40 15.52 24.37
CA PRO A 737 39.31 16.87 23.82
C PRO A 737 38.45 17.81 24.69
N ARG A 738 37.33 17.32 25.23
CA ARG A 738 36.46 18.10 26.14
C ARG A 738 37.18 18.54 27.40
N GLU A 739 37.93 17.62 28.03
CA GLU A 739 38.72 17.90 29.22
C GLU A 739 39.79 18.97 28.93
N ALA A 740 40.50 18.83 27.81
CA ALA A 740 41.53 19.79 27.40
C ALA A 740 40.95 21.20 27.21
N ARG A 741 39.76 21.30 26.59
CA ARG A 741 39.08 22.58 26.35
C ARG A 741 38.54 23.22 27.62
N VAL A 742 38.06 22.44 28.58
CA VAL A 742 37.69 22.96 29.90
C VAL A 742 38.91 23.50 30.65
N ARG A 743 40.04 22.77 30.62
CA ARG A 743 41.29 23.25 31.25
C ARG A 743 41.80 24.53 30.61
N LEU A 744 41.69 24.66 29.28
CA LEU A 744 42.03 25.88 28.55
C LEU A 744 41.17 27.07 28.98
N ALA A 745 39.85 26.89 29.05
CA ALA A 745 38.93 27.95 29.48
C ALA A 745 39.19 28.38 30.95
N GLU A 746 39.49 27.42 31.83
CA GLU A 746 39.86 27.75 33.22
C GLU A 746 41.20 28.49 33.31
N ALA A 747 42.20 28.09 32.52
CA ALA A 747 43.46 28.81 32.45
C ALA A 747 43.27 30.27 32.00
N GLN A 748 42.38 30.50 31.03
CA GLN A 748 42.02 31.86 30.60
C GLN A 748 41.36 32.67 31.72
N ARG A 749 40.44 32.08 32.50
CA ARG A 749 39.86 32.78 33.67
C ARG A 749 40.91 33.13 34.72
N ARG A 750 41.86 32.23 34.95
CA ARG A 750 42.95 32.43 35.92
C ARG A 750 43.96 33.48 35.46
N GLN A 751 44.09 33.69 34.16
CA GLN A 751 44.94 34.75 33.59
C GLN A 751 44.55 36.12 34.17
N ALA A 752 43.26 36.40 34.31
CA ALA A 752 42.76 37.65 34.91
C ALA A 752 43.19 37.84 36.37
N ARG A 753 43.46 36.75 37.10
CA ARG A 753 43.94 36.74 38.49
C ARG A 753 45.47 36.63 38.59
N ARG A 754 46.18 36.56 37.45
CA ARG A 754 47.63 36.34 37.38
C ARG A 754 48.09 35.07 38.12
N ASP A 755 47.27 34.02 38.12
CA ASP A 755 47.56 32.75 38.79
C ASP A 755 48.39 31.82 37.88
N TRP A 756 49.63 32.23 37.63
CA TRP A 756 50.52 31.61 36.64
C TRP A 756 50.91 30.17 36.96
N ILE A 757 50.99 29.82 38.25
CA ILE A 757 51.33 28.46 38.69
C ILE A 757 50.23 27.48 38.25
N ASN A 758 48.97 27.83 38.49
CA ASN A 758 47.86 26.96 38.13
C ASN A 758 47.58 26.96 36.63
N ILE A 759 47.87 28.04 35.91
CA ILE A 759 47.80 28.05 34.43
C ILE A 759 48.75 27.01 33.84
N LEU A 760 49.99 26.93 34.33
CA LEU A 760 50.95 25.92 33.87
C LEU A 760 50.49 24.50 34.22
N ALA A 761 50.06 24.28 35.47
CA ALA A 761 49.53 22.99 35.91
C ALA A 761 48.35 22.50 35.03
N LEU A 762 47.53 23.42 34.53
CA LEU A 762 46.41 23.11 33.64
C LEU A 762 46.85 22.78 32.20
N LEU A 763 47.90 23.41 31.68
CA LEU A 763 48.20 23.45 30.24
C LEU A 763 49.45 22.70 29.79
N GLU A 764 50.49 22.59 30.63
CA GLU A 764 51.86 22.18 30.25
C GLU A 764 51.91 20.79 29.58
N HIS A 765 51.04 19.87 30.01
CA HIS A 765 51.02 18.49 29.50
C HIS A 765 49.75 18.14 28.71
N LEU A 766 48.96 19.14 28.30
CA LEU A 766 47.80 18.89 27.46
C LEU A 766 48.20 18.43 26.05
N PRO A 767 47.59 17.36 25.52
CA PRO A 767 47.80 16.97 24.13
C PRO A 767 47.24 18.04 23.19
N THR A 768 47.93 18.27 22.08
CA THR A 768 47.49 19.20 21.03
C THR A 768 46.40 18.60 20.14
N GLU A 769 46.32 17.26 20.06
CA GLU A 769 45.43 16.47 19.20
C GLU A 769 43.92 16.67 19.47
N GLY A 770 43.54 17.48 20.46
CA GLY A 770 42.15 17.78 20.82
C GLY A 770 41.71 19.23 20.62
N PHE A 771 42.61 20.11 20.16
CA PHE A 771 42.36 21.53 19.99
C PHE A 771 42.26 21.91 18.51
N ASN A 772 41.32 22.80 18.19
CA ASN A 772 41.35 23.50 16.90
C ASN A 772 42.48 24.55 16.87
N ASP A 773 42.79 25.11 15.69
CA ASP A 773 43.90 26.04 15.52
C ASP A 773 43.81 27.26 16.46
N THR A 774 42.60 27.77 16.70
CA THR A 774 42.36 28.88 17.61
C THR A 774 42.68 28.50 19.06
N GLU A 775 42.23 27.33 19.52
CA GLU A 775 42.48 26.81 20.86
C GLU A 775 43.97 26.47 21.07
N GLN A 776 44.66 25.92 20.07
CA GLN A 776 46.11 25.68 20.11
C GLN A 776 46.89 26.98 20.26
N THR A 777 46.53 27.99 19.46
CA THR A 777 47.10 29.34 19.52
C THR A 777 46.91 29.94 20.91
N GLN A 778 45.69 29.86 21.43
CA GLN A 778 45.36 30.40 22.75
C GLN A 778 46.11 29.68 23.87
N ARG A 779 46.23 28.35 23.79
CA ARG A 779 47.03 27.56 24.74
C ARG A 779 48.48 28.00 24.74
N LEU A 780 49.11 28.13 23.57
CA LEU A 780 50.52 28.53 23.45
C LEU A 780 50.76 29.95 23.98
N ARG A 781 49.83 30.88 23.72
CA ARG A 781 49.87 32.23 24.31
C ARG A 781 49.79 32.15 25.85
N LEU A 782 48.85 31.41 26.41
CA LEU A 782 48.74 31.30 27.88
C LEU A 782 49.97 30.65 28.52
N LEU A 783 50.54 29.62 27.88
CA LEU A 783 51.78 28.98 28.34
C LEU A 783 52.96 29.94 28.29
N ALA A 784 53.17 30.63 27.16
CA ALA A 784 54.23 31.61 27.03
C ALA A 784 54.15 32.72 28.07
N GLN A 785 52.93 33.19 28.36
CA GLN A 785 52.71 34.24 29.37
C GLN A 785 53.00 33.75 30.76
N ALA A 786 52.47 32.58 31.13
CA ALA A 786 52.68 32.03 32.46
C ALA A 786 54.17 31.68 32.71
N GLU A 787 54.89 31.20 31.71
CA GLU A 787 56.34 30.95 31.83
C GLU A 787 57.13 32.26 31.94
N SER A 788 56.82 33.27 31.12
CA SER A 788 57.49 34.58 31.14
C SER A 788 57.32 35.29 32.48
N GLU A 789 56.10 35.31 33.02
CA GLU A 789 55.78 35.95 34.31
C GLU A 789 56.42 35.23 35.51
N ARG A 790 56.81 33.97 35.33
CA ARG A 790 57.57 33.20 36.33
C ARG A 790 59.08 33.26 36.13
N GLY A 791 59.56 34.06 35.16
CA GLY A 791 60.99 34.17 34.83
C GLY A 791 61.58 32.96 34.10
N ARG A 792 60.73 32.02 33.64
CA ARG A 792 61.14 30.84 32.86
C ARG A 792 61.18 31.18 31.36
N PHE A 793 62.00 32.17 31.03
CA PHE A 793 62.05 32.73 29.68
C PHE A 793 62.43 31.73 28.55
N PRO A 794 63.30 30.71 28.75
CA PRO A 794 63.58 29.72 27.71
C PRO A 794 62.31 28.98 27.26
N GLN A 795 61.47 28.57 28.21
CA GLN A 795 60.21 27.86 27.94
C GLN A 795 59.19 28.79 27.29
N ALA A 796 59.12 30.05 27.77
CA ALA A 796 58.26 31.06 27.16
C ALA A 796 58.61 31.30 25.68
N VAL A 797 59.91 31.44 25.37
CA VAL A 797 60.40 31.56 24.00
C VAL A 797 60.07 30.33 23.16
N ASN A 798 60.31 29.11 23.66
CA ASN A 798 59.98 27.89 22.91
C ASN A 798 58.48 27.80 22.56
N ASN A 799 57.60 28.19 23.49
CA ASN A 799 56.15 28.23 23.24
C ASN A 799 55.77 29.28 22.17
N LEU A 800 56.42 30.45 22.18
CA LEU A 800 56.21 31.49 21.17
C LEU A 800 56.79 31.11 19.80
N GLU A 801 57.97 30.48 19.75
CA GLU A 801 58.52 29.95 18.51
C GLU A 801 57.57 28.91 17.89
N THR A 802 57.02 28.02 18.72
CA THR A 802 56.00 27.05 18.27
C THR A 802 54.74 27.74 17.78
N LEU A 803 54.30 28.82 18.46
CA LEU A 803 53.15 29.62 18.06
C LEU A 803 53.35 30.31 16.70
N LEU A 804 54.57 30.78 16.43
CA LEU A 804 54.92 31.57 15.26
C LEU A 804 55.41 30.72 14.08
N PHE A 805 55.83 29.48 14.33
CA PHE A 805 56.40 28.60 13.31
C PHE A 805 55.46 28.40 12.12
N GLY A 806 55.92 28.79 10.93
CA GLY A 806 55.17 28.66 9.68
C GLY A 806 53.98 29.60 9.53
N ARG A 807 53.78 30.55 10.45
CA ARG A 807 52.67 31.53 10.38
C ARG A 807 53.16 32.89 9.85
N PRO A 808 52.33 33.60 9.07
CA PRO A 808 52.62 34.99 8.73
C PRO A 808 52.60 35.85 9.99
N ILE A 809 53.30 36.99 9.94
CA ILE A 809 53.41 37.90 11.10
C ILE A 809 52.06 38.52 11.51
N GLY A 810 51.12 38.65 10.56
CA GLY A 810 49.78 39.20 10.79
C GLY A 810 49.83 40.59 11.43
N ASP A 811 49.02 40.81 12.47
CA ASP A 811 49.03 42.05 13.26
C ASP A 811 50.37 42.32 14.00
N GLY A 812 51.28 41.34 14.02
CA GLY A 812 52.60 41.44 14.65
C GLY A 812 52.61 41.38 16.17
N ARG A 813 51.46 41.26 16.85
CA ARG A 813 51.39 41.31 18.33
C ARG A 813 52.14 40.15 18.98
N ASP A 814 51.94 38.94 18.47
CA ASP A 814 52.62 37.75 19.00
C ASP A 814 54.14 37.79 18.71
N HIS A 815 54.56 38.28 17.53
CA HIS A 815 55.98 38.46 17.19
C HIS A 815 56.63 39.58 18.02
N TYR A 816 55.94 40.69 18.24
CA TYR A 816 56.40 41.77 19.12
C TYR A 816 56.58 41.27 20.55
N TRP A 817 55.63 40.46 21.03
CA TRP A 817 55.74 39.85 22.34
C TRP A 817 56.90 38.86 22.41
N TYR A 818 57.10 38.02 21.39
CA TYR A 818 58.27 37.17 21.25
C TYR A 818 59.58 37.94 21.36
N ALA A 819 59.73 39.05 20.63
CA ALA A 819 60.91 39.90 20.70
C ALA A 819 61.15 40.45 22.11
N ASN A 820 60.10 40.85 22.84
CA ASN A 820 60.22 41.31 24.23
C ASN A 820 60.65 40.20 25.20
N VAL A 821 60.08 39.00 25.10
CA VAL A 821 60.48 37.85 25.93
C VAL A 821 61.91 37.43 25.61
N LEU A 822 62.30 37.45 24.34
CA LEU A 822 63.65 37.15 23.89
C LEU A 822 64.66 38.17 24.42
N ARG A 823 64.29 39.46 24.47
CA ARG A 823 65.09 40.53 25.07
C ARG A 823 65.35 40.27 26.55
N ALA A 824 64.30 39.95 27.31
CA ALA A 824 64.40 39.63 28.73
C ALA A 824 65.30 38.40 29.00
N TRP A 825 65.32 37.43 28.08
CA TRP A 825 66.12 36.21 28.22
C TRP A 825 67.58 36.37 27.77
N LYS A 826 67.79 36.76 26.51
CA LYS A 826 69.10 36.71 25.82
C LYS A 826 69.71 38.09 25.59
N GLY A 827 69.06 39.14 26.09
CA GLY A 827 69.49 40.52 25.94
C GLY A 827 69.17 41.13 24.58
N ASP A 828 69.50 42.42 24.46
CA ASP A 828 69.12 43.28 23.34
C ASP A 828 69.63 42.79 21.98
N ALA A 829 70.85 42.24 21.92
CA ALA A 829 71.48 41.81 20.67
C ALA A 829 70.69 40.70 19.95
N LYS A 830 70.01 39.82 20.71
CA LYS A 830 69.20 38.74 20.14
C LYS A 830 67.77 39.17 19.82
N ALA A 831 67.24 40.17 20.50
CA ALA A 831 65.89 40.66 20.25
C ALA A 831 65.79 41.66 19.09
N MET A 832 66.88 42.39 18.80
CA MET A 832 66.91 43.44 17.77
C MET A 832 66.45 42.96 16.37
N PRO A 833 66.88 41.79 15.84
CA PRO A 833 66.40 41.31 14.54
C PRO A 833 64.89 41.03 14.50
N GLU A 834 64.33 40.56 15.62
CA GLU A 834 62.90 40.27 15.75
C GLU A 834 62.08 41.56 15.82
N PHE A 835 62.52 42.57 16.60
CA PHE A 835 61.88 43.89 16.59
C PHE A 835 61.93 44.54 15.21
N ARG A 836 63.05 44.42 14.49
CA ARG A 836 63.15 44.91 13.10
C ARG A 836 62.14 44.22 12.20
N THR A 837 62.02 42.90 12.31
CA THR A 837 61.05 42.11 11.54
C THR A 837 59.61 42.57 11.81
N VAL A 838 59.25 42.85 13.07
CA VAL A 838 57.94 43.42 13.44
C VAL A 838 57.75 44.81 12.86
N ALA A 839 58.71 45.71 13.04
CA ALA A 839 58.65 47.07 12.54
C ALA A 839 58.47 47.16 11.01
N GLU A 840 59.01 46.19 10.27
CA GLU A 840 58.96 46.14 8.82
C GLU A 840 57.72 45.43 8.27
N LYS A 841 57.28 44.34 8.92
CA LYS A 841 56.32 43.39 8.32
C LYS A 841 54.97 43.31 9.01
N ALA A 842 54.82 43.78 10.25
CA ALA A 842 53.53 43.70 10.96
C ALA A 842 52.43 44.51 10.24
N GLU A 843 51.18 44.06 10.25
CA GLU A 843 50.07 44.79 9.62
C GLU A 843 49.56 45.94 10.51
N ASP A 844 49.67 45.81 11.84
CA ASP A 844 49.23 46.81 12.81
C ASP A 844 50.30 47.91 12.99
N LYS A 845 49.98 49.13 12.54
CA LYS A 845 50.88 50.29 12.62
C LYS A 845 51.24 50.66 14.06
N GLU A 846 50.36 50.41 15.02
CA GLU A 846 50.68 50.67 16.43
C GLU A 846 51.76 49.71 16.91
N VAL A 847 51.68 48.43 16.51
CA VAL A 847 52.67 47.41 16.85
C VAL A 847 54.01 47.67 16.15
N GLN A 848 53.99 48.11 14.88
CA GLN A 848 55.19 48.57 14.18
C GLN A 848 55.85 49.75 14.93
N THR A 849 55.04 50.72 15.38
CA THR A 849 55.49 51.91 16.13
C THR A 849 56.13 51.48 17.46
N LEU A 850 55.49 50.58 18.20
CA LEU A 850 56.03 50.01 19.44
C LEU A 850 57.36 49.27 19.21
N ALA A 851 57.48 48.51 18.13
CA ALA A 851 58.74 47.84 17.77
C ALA A 851 59.85 48.86 17.49
N LEU A 852 59.56 49.93 16.73
CA LEU A 852 60.52 51.01 16.47
C LEU A 852 60.92 51.76 17.74
N MET A 853 59.97 52.03 18.64
CA MET A 853 60.27 52.59 19.97
C MET A 853 61.26 51.71 20.73
N ARG A 854 61.03 50.39 20.77
CA ARG A 854 61.94 49.45 21.43
C ARG A 854 63.31 49.37 20.78
N MET A 855 63.39 49.46 19.45
CA MET A 855 64.67 49.56 18.75
C MET A 855 65.42 50.83 19.15
N GLY A 856 64.72 51.97 19.25
CA GLY A 856 65.26 53.23 19.74
C GLY A 856 65.86 53.09 21.14
N ASP A 857 65.12 52.51 22.08
CA ASP A 857 65.56 52.28 23.47
C ASP A 857 66.87 51.48 23.52
N ILE A 858 66.96 50.43 22.68
CA ILE A 858 68.13 49.55 22.61
C ILE A 858 69.35 50.30 22.05
N TYR A 859 69.18 51.04 20.94
CA TYR A 859 70.29 51.80 20.34
C TYR A 859 70.79 52.90 21.29
N GLN A 860 69.89 53.56 22.00
CA GLN A 860 70.24 54.56 23.01
C GLN A 860 71.08 53.94 24.13
N THR A 861 70.67 52.77 24.63
CA THR A 861 71.41 52.02 25.68
C THR A 861 72.81 51.63 25.21
N GLN A 862 72.96 51.32 23.91
CA GLN A 862 74.25 51.02 23.26
C GLN A 862 75.08 52.28 22.94
N ARG A 863 74.61 53.48 23.31
CA ARG A 863 75.19 54.78 22.96
C ARG A 863 75.26 55.05 21.45
N ASN A 864 74.46 54.36 20.65
CA ASN A 864 74.30 54.64 19.23
C ASN A 864 73.18 55.66 19.01
N ILE A 865 73.50 56.92 19.29
CA ILE A 865 72.51 58.00 19.37
C ILE A 865 71.83 58.26 18.01
N ASN A 866 72.56 58.12 16.91
CA ASN A 866 72.03 58.36 15.56
C ASN A 866 70.94 57.34 15.19
N ASP A 867 71.20 56.05 15.37
CA ASP A 867 70.23 55.01 15.05
C ASP A 867 69.04 55.02 16.02
N ALA A 868 69.28 55.38 17.28
CA ALA A 868 68.20 55.59 18.26
C ALA A 868 67.24 56.69 17.82
N LYS A 869 67.79 57.85 17.45
CA LYS A 869 67.04 59.00 16.94
C LYS A 869 66.25 58.64 15.68
N ALA A 870 66.89 57.95 14.72
CA ALA A 870 66.23 57.53 13.48
C ALA A 870 65.05 56.57 13.74
N ALA A 871 65.21 55.62 14.67
CA ALA A 871 64.14 54.70 15.05
C ALA A 871 62.96 55.44 15.70
N TYR A 872 63.22 56.36 16.64
CA TYR A 872 62.17 57.17 17.26
C TYR A 872 61.48 58.12 16.28
N GLN A 873 62.22 58.77 15.36
CA GLN A 873 61.62 59.60 14.31
C GLN A 873 60.66 58.78 13.44
N LYS A 874 61.10 57.60 13.00
CA LYS A 874 60.25 56.70 12.21
C LYS A 874 59.02 56.24 13.00
N ALA A 875 59.16 55.98 14.31
CA ALA A 875 58.03 55.67 15.18
C ALA A 875 57.04 56.85 15.28
N ALA A 876 57.53 58.07 15.47
CA ALA A 876 56.72 59.28 15.53
C ALA A 876 55.93 59.54 14.23
N GLU A 877 56.57 59.29 13.08
CA GLU A 877 55.95 59.43 11.76
C GLU A 877 54.88 58.37 11.50
N LEU A 878 55.17 57.13 11.85
CA LEU A 878 54.30 55.99 11.59
C LEU A 878 53.05 56.00 12.48
N GLY A 879 53.21 56.41 13.74
CA GLY A 879 52.16 56.44 14.74
C GLY A 879 51.48 57.80 14.93
N ARG A 880 51.51 58.72 13.95
CA ARG A 880 50.97 60.10 14.11
C ARG A 880 49.59 60.13 14.77
N GLY A 881 49.50 60.83 15.90
CA GLY A 881 48.26 60.98 16.67
C GLY A 881 48.02 59.87 17.72
N THR A 882 48.98 58.95 17.89
CA THR A 882 48.98 58.00 19.01
C THR A 882 49.83 58.54 20.17
N PRO A 883 49.57 58.12 21.43
CA PRO A 883 50.42 58.47 22.56
C PRO A 883 51.90 58.08 22.35
N TRP A 884 52.14 56.99 21.62
CA TRP A 884 53.49 56.52 21.28
C TRP A 884 54.24 57.48 20.37
N SER A 885 53.54 58.21 19.48
CA SER A 885 54.19 59.20 18.62
C SER A 885 54.66 60.44 19.37
N GLU A 886 53.91 60.90 20.37
CA GLU A 886 54.31 62.02 21.22
C GLU A 886 55.52 61.63 22.08
N LEU A 887 55.48 60.44 22.69
CA LEU A 887 56.62 59.85 23.40
C LEU A 887 57.85 59.73 22.51
N ALA A 888 57.68 59.24 21.27
CA ALA A 888 58.77 59.13 20.31
C ALA A 888 59.38 60.49 19.96
N GLN A 889 58.55 61.52 19.71
CA GLN A 889 59.01 62.88 19.43
C GLN A 889 59.78 63.48 20.61
N GLU A 890 59.32 63.23 21.82
CA GLU A 890 60.00 63.68 23.03
C GLU A 890 61.37 62.98 23.17
N SER A 891 61.44 61.67 22.95
CA SER A 891 62.72 60.95 22.90
C SER A 891 63.66 61.50 21.83
N VAL A 892 63.15 61.89 20.65
CA VAL A 892 63.97 62.54 19.60
C VAL A 892 64.57 63.86 20.10
N LYS A 893 63.77 64.74 20.71
CA LYS A 893 64.24 66.03 21.24
C LYS A 893 65.28 65.84 22.34
N GLN A 894 65.08 64.86 23.22
CA GLN A 894 66.03 64.56 24.28
C GLN A 894 67.37 64.07 23.72
N LEU A 895 67.35 63.23 22.68
CA LEU A 895 68.58 62.80 22.00
C LEU A 895 69.28 63.94 21.26
N GLU A 896 68.53 64.89 20.68
CA GLU A 896 69.10 66.11 20.06
C GLU A 896 69.85 66.95 21.08
N LEU A 897 69.26 67.18 22.26
CA LEU A 897 69.93 67.90 23.34
C LEU A 897 71.21 67.19 23.79
N VAL A 898 71.18 65.86 23.91
CA VAL A 898 72.38 65.07 24.25
C VAL A 898 73.47 65.19 23.18
N GLN A 899 73.11 65.25 21.89
CA GLN A 899 74.06 65.46 20.79
C GLN A 899 74.67 66.86 20.82
N GLU A 900 73.88 67.90 21.13
CA GLU A 900 74.35 69.28 21.24
C GLU A 900 75.27 69.49 22.46
N MET A 901 75.08 68.72 23.52
CA MET A 901 75.87 68.81 24.76
C MET A 901 77.12 67.93 24.76
N ALA A 902 77.32 67.06 23.76
CA ALA A 902 78.50 66.22 23.65
C ALA A 902 79.65 67.01 22.98
N PRO A 903 80.74 67.35 23.70
CA PRO A 903 81.85 68.13 23.17
C PRO A 903 82.69 67.41 22.10
#